data_AF-A0A516RIW7-F1
#
_entry.id   AF-A0A516RIW7-F1
#
_cell.length_a   1.000
_cell.length_b   1.000
_cell.length_c   1.000
_cell.angle_alpha   90.00
_cell.angle_beta   90.00
_cell.angle_gamma   90.00
#
_symmetry.space_group_name_H-M   'P 1'
#
loop_
_entity.id
_entity.type
_entity.pdbx_description
1 polymer ?
#
loop_
_entity_poly.entity_id
_entity_poly.type
_entity_poly.pdbx_seq_one_letter_code
_entity_poly.pdbx_strand_id
1 'polypeptide(L)'
;MPTGGGDPSAGRSRGGPPPRSREASPVPLGLLGRLTGHELSIHELLDAVWLAARLPADGDAPLARALSGTALPAPAPGPAEEPAPPADAGPGGDEPADGGKAPGTPAPPPPPAQLLGALHAAAAARSAPEFARLGADDRFRPDDGALPVRVPEEKALGDEELRFGRALRLLKQPQPHPHRREFDEAATAAALAETGLPDVVTRPARQRWLDLVLLIDDGISMLLWRRLATELRALLERLGAFRGIRVLGLDTRTRRAPLLRTRPFDAHSALLSPASAVDPSGGTLVLVISDGVGACWRDGRMRGALGRWARQGPTAILHALPAHLWGGSGIRSEPWLVTTRRRGAANDTWCVSDPLLPSGLGEDFPDIPVPVLEPYPPAVAAWARLVASPGASTELPLLVPSHAPTPRGRADTRGSDAATAVLRFRDAASPEAFRLAAHLAAVSPLTVPVMRLVQAAVPWRADTAHLAEVFLGGLMQQVEPADARLPAPHRRFGFARDAQDILLDTASPIDLLRTTRTVTERLRALVGRSPDFPAWLAHPSGTSELLPGTRPFAWLEDRLLTHLGARPMAAPVPNGAAAQEEVLLPSGLEAAPSWLPLRLQDLHALGPYTLLRRDGAGGTPTAYIGEDEDGLQVLLRVSSSSASPVARELLDNERAALRRMDGAYAPAVVASDLRDVPVPWLALRLDTLGDGRPAPTLRAVLDAAGPLAGTPLFLWLGWHLTRAVSRCHRRGIVHGSLTPGAVLVTESTLHVISWTSARIDGAWSASVSAMPPASPYRAPEVTYWGESRITAGDVYSLGAVLLHAATGRAWQGYERDALRRDPWFGDLDGELADLLLRCVTAEPEGRPTVREVADALGARLPGAQPWEEADDALAPETPQERQRADEPEDDDSETWTRTIRAPLRKPLRIALVGVKDGAGCTTTTMMLGAVLADQRQERVLAIDADKHAGRHVRIGGRVFRGTFAGLTDLAASLPEVRRFEDLSLFLSPHRSGLTVLANDSVSRPSAGGQYTDQDFREVLRATRSYFRLTLIDSDKPVSLVLEHADRVVIVSRADPAGLTQAQQTMDRLVTLNRPDLVEEAVVVLNHSRPAAGWTLDSGSVRALRSRCRGLVTVPRDGHLAMASTIELSWLTPVAYKAYLRLAALLLGRRPMFP
;
A
#
# COMPACT_ATOMS: atom_id res chain seq x y z
N MET A 1 30.48 -44.45 -73.07
CA MET A 1 29.73 -45.62 -72.58
C MET A 1 29.72 -45.56 -71.06
N PRO A 2 28.56 -45.65 -70.40
CA PRO A 2 27.28 -44.99 -70.71
C PRO A 2 26.70 -44.29 -69.45
N THR A 3 25.68 -43.42 -69.41
CA THR A 3 24.82 -42.65 -70.35
C THR A 3 24.15 -41.55 -69.47
N GLY A 4 23.96 -40.29 -69.90
CA GLY A 4 22.88 -39.82 -70.79
C GLY A 4 21.55 -39.67 -70.01
N GLY A 5 20.74 -38.62 -70.11
CA GLY A 5 20.69 -37.33 -70.83
C GLY A 5 19.44 -36.57 -70.32
N GLY A 6 19.03 -35.38 -70.77
CA GLY A 6 19.56 -34.41 -71.73
C GLY A 6 18.69 -33.13 -71.68
N ASP A 7 19.32 -31.97 -71.92
CA ASP A 7 18.72 -30.63 -72.08
C ASP A 7 17.93 -30.56 -73.44
N PRO A 8 17.21 -29.47 -73.88
CA PRO A 8 17.16 -28.12 -73.31
C PRO A 8 15.82 -27.33 -73.40
N SER A 9 15.91 -26.04 -73.03
CA SER A 9 15.18 -24.87 -73.60
C SER A 9 13.85 -24.39 -72.98
N ALA A 10 13.91 -23.19 -72.39
CA ALA A 10 13.16 -21.99 -72.82
C ALA A 10 13.59 -20.78 -71.96
N GLY A 11 14.31 -19.81 -72.54
CA GLY A 11 14.91 -18.69 -71.79
C GLY A 11 14.11 -17.39 -71.82
N ARG A 12 14.33 -16.54 -70.80
CA ARG A 12 14.20 -15.07 -70.89
C ARG A 12 15.40 -14.40 -70.22
N SER A 13 15.76 -13.21 -70.71
CA SER A 13 17.11 -12.65 -70.67
C SER A 13 17.64 -12.27 -69.28
N ARG A 14 18.90 -12.62 -69.02
CA ARG A 14 19.71 -12.02 -67.95
C ARG A 14 20.30 -10.68 -68.43
N GLY A 15 20.04 -9.60 -67.70
CA GLY A 15 20.85 -8.38 -67.77
C GLY A 15 22.19 -8.58 -67.06
N GLY A 16 23.26 -8.00 -67.60
CA GLY A 16 24.62 -8.12 -67.05
C GLY A 16 24.83 -7.31 -65.75
N PRO A 17 25.91 -7.58 -65.00
CA PRO A 17 26.18 -6.94 -63.72
C PRO A 17 26.72 -5.49 -63.89
N PRO A 18 26.30 -4.54 -63.04
CA PRO A 18 26.98 -3.26 -62.91
C PRO A 18 28.39 -3.42 -62.29
N PRO A 19 29.30 -2.44 -62.48
CA PRO A 19 30.72 -2.61 -62.19
C PRO A 19 31.04 -2.65 -60.69
N ARG A 20 32.12 -3.37 -60.35
CA ARG A 20 32.68 -3.47 -59.00
C ARG A 20 33.08 -2.08 -58.49
N SER A 21 32.35 -1.56 -57.50
CA SER A 21 32.88 -0.53 -56.60
C SER A 21 34.10 -1.11 -55.86
N ARG A 22 35.17 -0.32 -55.76
CA ARG A 22 36.34 -0.70 -54.97
C ARG A 22 35.94 -0.81 -53.50
N GLU A 23 36.16 -1.97 -52.89
CA GLU A 23 36.16 -2.10 -51.43
C GLU A 23 37.24 -1.17 -50.87
N ALA A 24 36.83 -0.09 -50.23
CA ALA A 24 37.70 0.63 -49.32
C ALA A 24 37.79 -0.20 -48.04
N SER A 25 38.94 -0.84 -47.81
CA SER A 25 39.19 -1.54 -46.53
C SER A 25 38.89 -0.61 -45.35
N PRO A 26 38.24 -1.09 -44.28
CA PRO A 26 38.00 -0.28 -43.10
C PRO A 26 39.34 0.14 -42.51
N VAL A 27 39.60 1.45 -42.49
CA VAL A 27 40.78 2.01 -41.82
C VAL A 27 40.65 1.70 -40.32
N PRO A 28 41.61 0.98 -39.71
CA PRO A 28 41.54 0.71 -38.28
C PRO A 28 41.61 2.03 -37.51
N LEU A 29 40.64 2.29 -36.63
CA LEU A 29 40.52 3.56 -35.88
C LEU A 29 41.80 3.93 -35.11
N GLY A 30 42.60 2.94 -34.69
CA GLY A 30 43.91 3.15 -34.05
C GLY A 30 45.02 3.73 -34.95
N LEU A 31 44.77 3.97 -36.24
CA LEU A 31 45.74 4.60 -37.15
C LEU A 31 45.64 6.14 -37.14
N LEU A 32 44.48 6.70 -36.77
CA LEU A 32 44.29 8.16 -36.67
C LEU A 32 45.07 8.79 -35.51
N GLY A 33 45.10 8.14 -34.33
CA GLY A 33 45.86 8.63 -33.17
C GLY A 33 47.38 8.72 -33.40
N ARG A 34 47.93 7.98 -34.37
CA ARG A 34 49.37 8.03 -34.69
C ARG A 34 49.75 9.21 -35.59
N LEU A 35 48.78 9.86 -36.24
CA LEU A 35 49.04 10.97 -37.17
C LEU A 35 49.09 12.34 -36.50
N THR A 36 48.56 12.47 -35.27
CA THR A 36 48.47 13.73 -34.52
C THR A 36 49.39 13.79 -33.31
N GLY A 37 50.10 12.71 -32.97
CA GLY A 37 51.03 12.67 -31.83
C GLY A 37 50.38 12.63 -30.44
N HIS A 38 49.07 12.44 -30.36
CA HIS A 38 48.30 12.40 -29.12
C HIS A 38 47.47 11.11 -29.01
N GLU A 39 47.60 10.39 -27.89
CA GLU A 39 46.76 9.23 -27.58
C GLU A 39 45.36 9.70 -27.14
N LEU A 40 44.45 9.84 -28.10
CA LEU A 40 43.03 10.10 -27.85
C LEU A 40 42.31 8.80 -27.48
N SER A 41 41.47 8.85 -26.44
CA SER A 41 40.59 7.75 -26.07
C SER A 41 39.50 7.50 -27.12
N ILE A 42 38.84 6.34 -27.07
CA ILE A 42 37.75 6.00 -28.01
C ILE A 42 36.61 7.02 -27.93
N HIS A 43 36.31 7.57 -26.76
CA HIS A 43 35.29 8.61 -26.60
C HIS A 43 35.73 9.93 -27.23
N GLU A 44 36.94 10.40 -26.95
CA GLU A 44 37.47 11.64 -27.57
C GLU A 44 37.62 11.51 -29.10
N LEU A 45 37.93 10.31 -29.61
CA LEU A 45 37.98 10.03 -31.04
C LEU A 45 36.57 10.02 -31.67
N LEU A 46 35.58 9.47 -30.98
CA LEU A 46 34.17 9.53 -31.39
C LEU A 46 33.64 10.97 -31.34
N ASP A 47 33.97 11.74 -30.31
CA ASP A 47 33.61 13.16 -30.18
C ASP A 47 34.27 14.00 -31.28
N ALA A 48 35.55 13.75 -31.59
CA ALA A 48 36.25 14.40 -32.70
C ALA A 48 35.63 14.06 -34.07
N VAL A 49 35.23 12.81 -34.29
CA VAL A 49 34.54 12.39 -35.53
C VAL A 49 33.11 12.95 -35.59
N TRP A 50 32.41 13.03 -34.47
CA TRP A 50 31.07 13.61 -34.35
C TRP A 50 31.09 15.13 -34.56
N LEU A 51 32.11 15.82 -34.04
CA LEU A 51 32.38 17.23 -34.31
C LEU A 51 32.72 17.44 -35.79
N ALA A 52 33.61 16.63 -36.36
CA ALA A 52 33.95 16.70 -37.79
C ALA A 52 32.74 16.45 -38.71
N ALA A 53 31.79 15.62 -38.30
CA ALA A 53 30.55 15.35 -39.03
C ALA A 53 29.45 16.43 -38.84
N ARG A 54 29.64 17.38 -37.90
CA ARG A 54 28.68 18.45 -37.57
C ARG A 54 29.20 19.86 -37.84
N LEU A 55 30.50 20.02 -38.07
CA LEU A 55 31.07 21.25 -38.60
C LEU A 55 30.60 21.44 -40.06
N PRO A 56 30.19 22.64 -40.49
CA PRO A 56 29.84 22.90 -41.87
C PRO A 56 31.02 22.60 -42.81
N ALA A 57 30.76 21.89 -43.91
CA ALA A 57 31.78 21.59 -44.94
C ALA A 57 32.28 22.85 -45.67
N ASP A 58 31.56 23.96 -45.52
CA ASP A 58 31.74 25.22 -46.26
C ASP A 58 32.93 26.08 -45.77
N GLY A 59 33.80 25.50 -44.94
CA GLY A 59 35.11 26.07 -44.59
C GLY A 59 35.09 27.27 -43.64
N ASP A 60 33.92 27.77 -43.22
CA ASP A 60 33.81 29.06 -42.51
C ASP A 60 33.84 28.95 -40.97
N ALA A 61 34.39 27.85 -40.45
CA ALA A 61 34.63 27.67 -39.02
C ALA A 61 35.71 28.65 -38.51
N PRO A 62 35.63 29.14 -37.24
CA PRO A 62 36.63 30.07 -36.69
C PRO A 62 38.08 29.56 -36.75
N LEU A 63 38.26 28.24 -36.74
CA LEU A 63 39.56 27.57 -36.85
C LEU A 63 40.22 27.74 -38.24
N ALA A 64 39.42 27.83 -39.31
CA ALA A 64 39.91 28.04 -40.67
C ALA A 64 40.34 29.50 -40.90
N ARG A 65 39.63 30.45 -40.27
CA ARG A 65 39.96 31.88 -40.30
C ARG A 65 41.29 32.23 -39.62
N ALA A 66 41.88 31.30 -38.87
CA ALA A 66 43.22 31.44 -38.30
C ALA A 66 44.37 31.11 -39.28
N LEU A 67 44.09 30.54 -40.46
CA LEU A 67 45.12 29.87 -41.28
C LEU A 67 45.32 30.36 -42.72
N SER A 68 44.43 31.16 -43.32
CA SER A 68 44.67 31.71 -44.67
C SER A 68 43.88 32.98 -44.93
N GLY A 69 44.57 34.03 -45.38
CA GLY A 69 43.94 35.22 -45.93
C GLY A 69 44.33 35.44 -47.39
N THR A 70 43.41 35.92 -48.21
CA THR A 70 43.55 36.97 -49.25
C THR A 70 42.37 36.97 -50.26
N ALA A 71 41.84 38.16 -50.51
CA ALA A 71 41.13 38.63 -51.72
C ALA A 71 39.63 38.27 -52.03
N LEU A 72 38.97 39.28 -52.62
CA LEU A 72 37.58 39.44 -53.14
C LEU A 72 37.51 39.11 -54.66
N PRO A 73 36.37 39.25 -55.42
CA PRO A 73 34.99 39.68 -55.11
C PRO A 73 33.84 38.77 -55.67
N ALA A 74 32.57 39.20 -55.50
CA ALA A 74 31.34 38.54 -55.99
C ALA A 74 30.89 38.92 -57.43
N PRO A 75 29.91 38.21 -58.02
CA PRO A 75 28.64 38.86 -58.40
C PRO A 75 27.35 37.98 -58.21
N ALA A 76 26.18 38.55 -58.52
CA ALA A 76 24.81 38.02 -58.26
C ALA A 76 24.04 37.61 -59.56
N PRO A 77 22.69 37.67 -59.66
CA PRO A 77 21.67 36.69 -59.22
C PRO A 77 20.81 36.08 -60.36
N GLY A 78 19.89 35.14 -60.07
CA GLY A 78 18.94 34.55 -61.04
C GLY A 78 17.78 33.74 -60.39
N PRO A 79 16.65 33.43 -61.10
CA PRO A 79 15.32 33.57 -60.50
C PRO A 79 14.37 32.35 -60.48
N ALA A 80 13.32 32.48 -59.63
CA ALA A 80 11.90 32.05 -59.73
C ALA A 80 11.47 30.62 -60.15
N GLU A 81 10.49 30.04 -59.41
CA GLU A 81 9.18 29.61 -59.97
C GLU A 81 8.11 29.23 -58.89
N GLU A 82 6.85 29.60 -59.14
CA GLU A 82 5.60 29.02 -58.60
C GLU A 82 5.22 27.73 -59.43
N PRO A 83 4.08 26.97 -59.29
CA PRO A 83 2.80 27.25 -58.61
C PRO A 83 1.97 26.09 -57.95
N ALA A 84 1.18 26.47 -56.92
CA ALA A 84 -0.28 26.24 -56.76
C ALA A 84 -0.90 24.77 -56.68
N PRO A 85 -2.25 24.54 -56.72
CA PRO A 85 -2.99 23.71 -55.72
C PRO A 85 -3.85 22.60 -56.44
N PRO A 86 -5.10 22.17 -56.08
CA PRO A 86 -5.98 22.32 -54.90
C PRO A 86 -6.69 21.01 -54.45
N ALA A 87 -7.67 21.08 -53.52
CA ALA A 87 -9.03 20.49 -53.69
C ALA A 87 -9.96 20.72 -52.46
N ASP A 88 -11.19 21.17 -52.72
CA ASP A 88 -12.33 21.21 -51.78
C ASP A 88 -13.05 19.85 -51.67
N ALA A 89 -13.76 19.60 -50.56
CA ALA A 89 -15.02 18.85 -50.57
C ALA A 89 -15.87 19.02 -49.28
N GLY A 90 -17.03 19.67 -49.42
CA GLY A 90 -18.34 19.14 -48.97
C GLY A 90 -18.70 19.07 -47.47
N PRO A 91 -19.76 19.78 -47.02
CA PRO A 91 -20.36 19.58 -45.71
C PRO A 91 -21.44 18.47 -45.74
N GLY A 92 -21.60 17.75 -44.62
CA GLY A 92 -22.71 16.85 -44.37
C GLY A 92 -22.98 16.77 -42.87
N GLY A 93 -24.22 16.97 -42.46
CA GLY A 93 -24.66 16.77 -41.08
C GLY A 93 -25.44 15.46 -40.95
N ASP A 94 -25.58 14.98 -39.71
CA ASP A 94 -26.71 14.14 -39.30
C ASP A 94 -26.86 14.19 -37.77
N GLU A 95 -28.10 14.02 -37.31
CA GLU A 95 -28.49 14.05 -35.90
C GLU A 95 -28.18 12.73 -35.18
N PRO A 96 -27.89 12.73 -33.86
CA PRO A 96 -28.04 11.55 -33.02
C PRO A 96 -29.47 11.47 -32.47
N ALA A 97 -30.16 10.38 -32.78
CA ALA A 97 -31.53 10.13 -32.33
C ALA A 97 -31.68 9.98 -30.81
N ASP A 98 -32.87 10.33 -30.32
CA ASP A 98 -33.32 10.13 -28.95
C ASP A 98 -33.37 8.62 -28.59
N GLY A 99 -32.97 8.31 -27.37
CA GLY A 99 -32.73 6.95 -26.86
C GLY A 99 -32.93 6.87 -25.36
N GLY A 100 -33.98 7.51 -24.85
CA GLY A 100 -34.29 7.60 -23.42
C GLY A 100 -34.34 6.25 -22.71
N LYS A 101 -33.37 6.01 -21.81
CA LYS A 101 -33.43 4.99 -20.77
C LYS A 101 -33.45 5.71 -19.42
N ALA A 102 -34.61 5.70 -18.76
CA ALA A 102 -34.82 6.43 -17.51
C ALA A 102 -33.83 5.99 -16.42
N PRO A 103 -33.25 6.92 -15.63
CA PRO A 103 -32.47 6.57 -14.45
C PRO A 103 -33.39 5.87 -13.44
N GLY A 104 -33.08 4.62 -13.09
CA GLY A 104 -33.77 3.92 -12.02
C GLY A 104 -33.59 4.67 -10.70
N THR A 105 -34.69 4.96 -10.01
CA THR A 105 -34.68 5.63 -8.71
C THR A 105 -33.81 4.85 -7.73
N PRO A 106 -32.81 5.48 -7.06
CA PRO A 106 -32.01 4.78 -6.06
C PRO A 106 -32.90 4.36 -4.89
N ALA A 107 -32.74 3.11 -4.44
CA ALA A 107 -33.44 2.61 -3.26
C ALA A 107 -33.11 3.48 -2.03
N PRO A 108 -34.07 3.69 -1.11
CA PRO A 108 -33.84 4.50 0.08
C PRO A 108 -32.74 3.87 0.96
N PRO A 109 -31.89 4.68 1.61
CA PRO A 109 -30.89 4.16 2.54
C PRO A 109 -31.56 3.52 3.77
N PRO A 110 -30.90 2.56 4.45
CA PRO A 110 -31.39 2.00 5.71
C PRO A 110 -31.46 3.05 6.82
N PRO A 111 -32.34 2.88 7.83
CA PRO A 111 -32.60 3.90 8.84
C PRO A 111 -31.41 4.19 9.78
N PRO A 112 -31.32 5.39 10.39
CA PRO A 112 -30.07 5.90 11.00
C PRO A 112 -29.59 5.20 12.27
N ALA A 113 -30.37 4.27 12.84
CA ALA A 113 -30.01 3.52 14.05
C ALA A 113 -28.73 2.66 13.91
N GLN A 114 -28.25 2.40 12.68
CA GLN A 114 -27.07 1.56 12.41
C GLN A 114 -25.74 2.35 12.24
N LEU A 115 -25.75 3.67 12.40
CA LEU A 115 -24.58 4.55 12.16
C LEU A 115 -24.14 5.41 13.36
N LEU A 116 -24.73 5.23 14.53
CA LEU A 116 -24.35 5.93 15.77
C LEU A 116 -22.84 5.80 16.05
N GLY A 117 -22.18 6.94 16.32
CA GLY A 117 -20.74 7.00 16.60
C GLY A 117 -19.83 7.02 15.35
N ALA A 118 -20.38 6.90 14.15
CA ALA A 118 -19.60 6.86 12.92
C ALA A 118 -19.25 8.27 12.38
N LEU A 119 -18.03 8.45 11.87
CA LEU A 119 -17.55 9.68 11.25
C LEU A 119 -17.65 9.64 9.73
N HIS A 120 -18.35 10.61 9.16
CA HIS A 120 -18.63 10.76 7.73
C HIS A 120 -17.88 11.96 7.14
N ALA A 121 -17.35 11.79 5.92
CA ALA A 121 -16.49 12.79 5.28
C ALA A 121 -17.24 13.98 4.63
N ALA A 122 -18.58 13.95 4.59
CA ALA A 122 -19.44 15.00 4.05
C ALA A 122 -20.87 14.92 4.64
N ALA A 123 -21.52 16.08 4.80
CA ALA A 123 -22.95 16.23 5.03
C ALA A 123 -23.52 17.30 4.07
N ALA A 124 -24.85 17.46 4.03
CA ALA A 124 -25.51 18.44 3.18
C ALA A 124 -25.09 19.88 3.52
N ALA A 125 -24.92 20.74 2.51
CA ALA A 125 -24.27 22.04 2.63
C ALA A 125 -24.99 23.12 3.48
N ARG A 126 -26.05 22.78 4.22
CA ARG A 126 -26.84 23.71 5.05
C ARG A 126 -26.38 23.81 6.51
N SER A 127 -25.31 23.11 6.88
CA SER A 127 -25.08 22.72 8.30
C SER A 127 -23.71 23.10 8.89
N ALA A 128 -22.95 23.98 8.24
CA ALA A 128 -21.72 24.53 8.82
C ALA A 128 -22.00 25.89 9.51
N PRO A 129 -21.50 26.13 10.74
CA PRO A 129 -21.83 27.33 11.52
C PRO A 129 -21.37 28.65 10.88
N GLU A 130 -20.44 28.58 9.92
CA GLU A 130 -19.97 29.70 9.12
C GLU A 130 -20.97 30.19 8.04
N PHE A 131 -22.12 29.50 7.87
CA PHE A 131 -23.20 29.88 6.94
C PHE A 131 -24.56 30.15 7.61
N ALA A 132 -24.61 30.31 8.94
CA ALA A 132 -25.84 30.49 9.73
C ALA A 132 -26.54 31.87 9.58
N ARG A 133 -26.60 32.42 8.36
CA ARG A 133 -27.32 33.66 8.01
C ARG A 133 -27.91 33.61 6.59
N LEU A 134 -28.90 32.75 6.35
CA LEU A 134 -29.90 32.89 5.27
C LEU A 134 -30.98 31.81 5.41
N GLY A 135 -32.24 32.23 5.61
CA GLY A 135 -33.43 31.37 5.51
C GLY A 135 -33.81 30.63 6.80
N ALA A 136 -34.75 31.20 7.56
CA ALA A 136 -35.59 30.41 8.45
C ALA A 136 -36.75 29.84 7.62
N ASP A 137 -36.95 28.52 7.63
CA ASP A 137 -38.15 27.89 7.10
C ASP A 137 -38.43 26.57 7.84
N ASP A 138 -39.67 26.36 8.25
CA ASP A 138 -40.00 25.66 9.49
C ASP A 138 -40.38 24.18 9.27
N ARG A 139 -39.40 23.34 8.88
CA ARG A 139 -39.59 21.89 8.63
C ARG A 139 -38.38 21.04 9.05
N PHE A 140 -38.11 20.95 10.35
CA PHE A 140 -37.14 19.99 10.89
C PHE A 140 -37.84 18.73 11.41
N ARG A 141 -37.27 17.55 11.12
CA ARG A 141 -37.57 16.28 11.81
C ARG A 141 -36.38 15.89 12.71
N PRO A 142 -36.60 15.26 13.88
CA PRO A 142 -35.52 15.12 14.87
C PRO A 142 -34.48 14.01 14.61
N ASP A 143 -34.70 13.13 13.63
CA ASP A 143 -34.03 11.80 13.61
C ASP A 143 -32.85 11.65 12.61
N ASP A 144 -32.54 12.66 11.80
CA ASP A 144 -31.53 12.59 10.71
C ASP A 144 -30.22 13.35 11.00
N GLY A 145 -29.92 13.61 12.27
CA GLY A 145 -28.87 14.53 12.73
C GLY A 145 -27.41 14.04 12.66
N ALA A 146 -26.50 14.96 12.31
CA ALA A 146 -25.06 14.83 12.50
C ALA A 146 -24.39 16.09 13.09
N LEU A 147 -23.32 15.88 13.86
CA LEU A 147 -22.53 16.89 14.58
C LEU A 147 -21.19 17.17 13.85
N PRO A 148 -20.81 18.44 13.63
CA PRO A 148 -19.52 18.77 13.03
C PRO A 148 -18.36 18.61 14.05
N VAL A 149 -17.42 17.71 13.75
CA VAL A 149 -16.18 17.46 14.50
C VAL A 149 -15.00 18.06 13.72
N ARG A 150 -14.00 18.62 14.41
CA ARG A 150 -12.81 19.24 13.80
C ARG A 150 -11.58 18.36 13.94
N VAL A 151 -10.86 18.14 12.83
CA VAL A 151 -9.64 17.30 12.81
C VAL A 151 -8.41 18.14 12.41
N PRO A 152 -7.28 18.03 13.14
CA PRO A 152 -6.00 18.67 12.80
C PRO A 152 -5.27 18.02 11.61
N GLU A 153 -4.47 18.84 10.92
CA GLU A 153 -3.63 18.45 9.78
C GLU A 153 -2.15 18.77 10.09
N GLU A 154 -1.21 17.98 9.58
CA GLU A 154 0.23 18.27 9.71
C GLU A 154 0.64 19.49 8.87
N LYS A 155 1.63 20.25 9.35
CA LYS A 155 2.14 21.42 8.62
C LYS A 155 2.83 21.00 7.32
N ALA A 156 2.51 21.69 6.23
CA ALA A 156 3.13 21.45 4.92
C ALA A 156 4.59 21.91 4.85
N LEU A 157 4.96 22.98 5.58
CA LEU A 157 6.35 23.45 5.72
C LEU A 157 7.10 22.84 6.92
N GLY A 158 6.42 22.08 7.79
CA GLY A 158 7.02 21.42 8.96
C GLY A 158 7.92 22.34 9.81
N ASP A 159 9.12 21.84 10.13
CA ASP A 159 10.16 22.56 10.86
C ASP A 159 10.97 23.53 9.97
N GLU A 160 10.87 23.40 8.64
CA GLU A 160 11.59 24.24 7.67
C GLU A 160 11.02 25.67 7.58
N GLU A 161 9.84 25.93 8.16
CA GLU A 161 9.17 27.24 8.20
C GLU A 161 10.13 28.39 8.61
N LEU A 162 10.97 28.17 9.63
CA LEU A 162 11.96 29.15 10.10
C LEU A 162 13.12 29.35 9.11
N ARG A 163 13.55 28.29 8.42
CA ARG A 163 14.62 28.33 7.41
C ARG A 163 14.13 29.03 6.14
N PHE A 164 12.89 28.77 5.73
CA PHE A 164 12.20 29.44 4.63
C PHE A 164 12.00 30.95 4.91
N GLY A 165 11.61 31.31 6.15
CA GLY A 165 11.55 32.71 6.58
C GLY A 165 12.91 33.42 6.60
N ARG A 166 13.99 32.70 6.94
CA ARG A 166 15.38 33.21 6.86
C ARG A 166 15.83 33.42 5.41
N ALA A 167 15.53 32.48 4.52
CA ALA A 167 15.86 32.56 3.09
C ALA A 167 15.30 33.84 2.43
N LEU A 168 14.04 34.16 2.72
CA LEU A 168 13.35 35.34 2.18
C LEU A 168 13.70 36.67 2.87
N ARG A 169 14.45 36.65 4.00
CA ARG A 169 14.75 37.85 4.80
C ARG A 169 15.48 38.94 4.01
N LEU A 170 16.26 38.58 2.98
CA LEU A 170 16.96 39.53 2.11
C LEU A 170 16.03 40.45 1.31
N LEU A 171 14.77 40.04 1.09
CA LEU A 171 13.74 40.87 0.43
C LEU A 171 13.20 41.98 1.34
N LYS A 172 13.45 41.93 2.65
CA LYS A 172 12.97 42.95 3.62
C LYS A 172 13.90 44.18 3.64
N GLN A 173 13.91 44.95 2.55
CA GLN A 173 14.69 46.17 2.44
C GLN A 173 13.83 47.44 2.61
N PRO A 174 14.31 48.44 3.38
CA PRO A 174 13.67 49.75 3.44
C PRO A 174 14.05 50.60 2.22
N GLN A 175 13.08 51.37 1.72
CA GLN A 175 13.27 52.38 0.68
C GLN A 175 12.75 53.75 1.19
N PRO A 176 13.39 54.88 0.83
CA PRO A 176 12.81 56.21 1.02
C PRO A 176 11.44 56.32 0.31
N HIS A 177 10.43 56.82 1.00
CA HIS A 177 9.14 57.15 0.40
C HIS A 177 9.27 58.46 -0.40
N PRO A 178 8.85 58.50 -1.68
CA PRO A 178 9.15 59.64 -2.57
C PRO A 178 8.48 60.96 -2.13
N HIS A 179 7.27 60.90 -1.55
CA HIS A 179 6.46 62.09 -1.23
C HIS A 179 6.15 62.29 0.26
N ARG A 180 6.64 61.41 1.15
CA ARG A 180 6.30 61.45 2.59
C ARG A 180 7.58 61.64 3.38
N ARG A 181 7.63 62.70 4.18
CA ARG A 181 8.71 62.92 5.13
C ARG A 181 8.22 62.59 6.55
N GLU A 182 9.15 62.19 7.40
CA GLU A 182 8.96 61.99 8.83
C GLU A 182 9.94 62.86 9.61
N PHE A 183 9.59 63.14 10.86
CA PHE A 183 10.43 63.85 11.81
C PHE A 183 11.70 63.03 12.09
N ASP A 184 12.88 63.63 11.91
CA ASP A 184 14.12 63.02 12.41
C ASP A 184 14.43 63.67 13.76
N GLU A 185 13.99 63.00 14.82
CA GLU A 185 14.12 63.47 16.21
C GLU A 185 15.59 63.67 16.62
N ALA A 186 16.46 62.74 16.23
CA ALA A 186 17.89 62.81 16.58
C ALA A 186 18.59 63.95 15.83
N ALA A 187 18.33 64.11 14.53
CA ALA A 187 18.90 65.21 13.75
C ALA A 187 18.32 66.57 14.15
N THR A 188 17.04 66.64 14.53
CA THR A 188 16.41 67.86 15.07
C THR A 188 17.02 68.23 16.42
N ALA A 189 17.19 67.28 17.34
CA ALA A 189 17.81 67.51 18.64
C ALA A 189 19.26 67.98 18.51
N ALA A 190 20.02 67.41 17.57
CA ALA A 190 21.38 67.84 17.26
C ALA A 190 21.41 69.27 16.69
N ALA A 191 20.59 69.57 15.67
CA ALA A 191 20.52 70.91 15.07
C ALA A 191 20.09 71.98 16.09
N LEU A 192 19.12 71.68 16.97
CA LEU A 192 18.71 72.55 18.07
C LEU A 192 19.84 72.77 19.08
N ALA A 193 20.60 71.73 19.42
CA ALA A 193 21.73 71.84 20.36
C ALA A 193 22.90 72.65 19.78
N GLU A 194 23.15 72.57 18.47
CA GLU A 194 24.22 73.32 17.79
C GLU A 194 23.84 74.78 17.49
N THR A 195 22.59 75.05 17.12
CA THR A 195 22.15 76.38 16.64
C THR A 195 21.37 77.21 17.66
N GLY A 196 20.79 76.57 18.68
CA GLY A 196 19.85 77.20 19.62
C GLY A 196 18.46 77.50 19.03
N LEU A 197 18.19 77.11 17.79
CA LEU A 197 16.92 77.36 17.08
C LEU A 197 16.10 76.05 16.96
N PRO A 198 14.76 76.10 17.14
CA PRO A 198 13.89 74.91 17.04
C PRO A 198 13.57 74.52 15.58
N ASP A 199 14.60 74.37 14.76
CA ASP A 199 14.46 73.99 13.35
C ASP A 199 14.23 72.47 13.18
N VAL A 200 13.06 72.13 12.63
CA VAL A 200 12.61 70.74 12.49
C VAL A 200 13.27 70.05 11.29
N VAL A 201 14.21 69.14 11.58
CA VAL A 201 14.85 68.30 10.56
C VAL A 201 13.90 67.15 10.19
N THR A 202 13.63 67.01 8.88
CA THR A 202 12.76 65.95 8.36
C THR A 202 13.48 65.11 7.31
N ARG A 203 13.34 63.79 7.42
CA ARG A 203 13.89 62.80 6.48
C ARG A 203 12.78 62.14 5.67
N PRO A 204 13.05 61.51 4.52
CA PRO A 204 12.07 60.67 3.84
C PRO A 204 11.61 59.53 4.75
N ALA A 205 10.30 59.32 4.87
CA ALA A 205 9.75 58.21 5.63
C ALA A 205 10.14 56.87 5.00
N ARG A 206 10.37 55.83 5.81
CA ARG A 206 10.79 54.52 5.28
C ARG A 206 9.58 53.68 4.87
N GLN A 207 9.55 53.22 3.62
CA GLN A 207 8.57 52.25 3.12
C GLN A 207 9.23 50.91 2.75
N ARG A 208 8.41 49.90 2.51
CA ARG A 208 8.82 48.64 1.89
C ARG A 208 8.92 48.82 0.38
N TRP A 209 9.95 48.26 -0.23
CA TRP A 209 10.33 48.54 -1.63
C TRP A 209 9.56 47.74 -2.69
N LEU A 210 8.98 46.59 -2.32
CA LEU A 210 8.20 45.72 -3.22
C LEU A 210 6.77 45.53 -2.73
N ASP A 211 5.84 45.36 -3.67
CA ASP A 211 4.55 44.72 -3.46
C ASP A 211 4.61 43.25 -3.90
N LEU A 212 3.71 42.40 -3.40
CA LEU A 212 3.64 40.98 -3.76
C LEU A 212 2.27 40.60 -4.31
N VAL A 213 2.27 39.93 -5.47
CA VAL A 213 1.11 39.20 -5.98
C VAL A 213 1.41 37.71 -5.96
N LEU A 214 0.70 36.98 -5.10
CA LEU A 214 0.76 35.54 -4.96
C LEU A 214 -0.35 34.91 -5.81
N LEU A 215 0.03 34.25 -6.91
CA LEU A 215 -0.89 33.57 -7.82
C LEU A 215 -0.91 32.08 -7.47
N ILE A 216 -2.08 31.54 -7.13
CA ILE A 216 -2.25 30.13 -6.73
C ILE A 216 -3.10 29.44 -7.79
N ASP A 217 -2.54 28.43 -8.45
CA ASP A 217 -3.25 27.61 -9.45
C ASP A 217 -4.46 26.91 -8.82
N ASP A 218 -5.64 27.05 -9.45
CA ASP A 218 -6.93 26.59 -8.94
C ASP A 218 -7.33 25.17 -9.42
N GLY A 219 -6.39 24.48 -10.08
CA GLY A 219 -6.54 23.11 -10.56
C GLY A 219 -6.94 22.09 -9.48
N ILE A 220 -7.56 20.98 -9.89
CA ILE A 220 -8.06 19.95 -8.96
C ILE A 220 -6.91 19.28 -8.18
N SER A 221 -5.74 19.10 -8.82
CA SER A 221 -4.53 18.55 -8.18
C SER A 221 -3.88 19.50 -7.17
N MET A 222 -4.10 20.82 -7.31
CA MET A 222 -3.65 21.83 -6.34
C MET A 222 -4.38 21.77 -5.01
N LEU A 223 -5.45 20.98 -4.88
CA LEU A 223 -6.09 20.70 -3.58
C LEU A 223 -5.14 19.98 -2.61
N LEU A 224 -4.24 19.14 -3.12
CA LEU A 224 -3.18 18.50 -2.31
C LEU A 224 -2.18 19.53 -1.75
N TRP A 225 -1.97 20.63 -2.49
CA TRP A 225 -0.95 21.67 -2.22
C TRP A 225 -1.51 22.95 -1.61
N ARG A 226 -2.84 23.04 -1.42
CA ARG A 226 -3.52 24.19 -0.83
C ARG A 226 -2.99 24.55 0.56
N ARG A 227 -2.59 23.56 1.37
CA ARG A 227 -2.01 23.78 2.70
C ARG A 227 -0.65 24.48 2.61
N LEU A 228 0.23 24.02 1.72
CA LEU A 228 1.52 24.66 1.40
C LEU A 228 1.32 26.12 0.99
N ALA A 229 0.40 26.39 0.06
CA ALA A 229 0.10 27.76 -0.38
C ALA A 229 -0.42 28.66 0.75
N THR A 230 -1.21 28.11 1.68
CA THR A 230 -1.75 28.82 2.85
C THR A 230 -0.65 29.15 3.87
N GLU A 231 0.24 28.21 4.16
CA GLU A 231 1.36 28.40 5.09
C GLU A 231 2.41 29.37 4.53
N LEU A 232 2.73 29.26 3.24
CA LEU A 232 3.60 30.20 2.54
C LEU A 232 3.04 31.62 2.58
N ARG A 233 1.73 31.81 2.32
CA ARG A 233 1.06 33.10 2.48
C ARG A 233 1.24 33.66 3.89
N ALA A 234 0.91 32.86 4.92
CA ALA A 234 1.03 33.28 6.32
C ALA A 234 2.48 33.56 6.75
N LEU A 235 3.47 32.89 6.15
CA LEU A 235 4.90 33.17 6.31
C LEU A 235 5.29 34.50 5.66
N LEU A 236 4.87 34.75 4.42
CA LEU A 236 5.15 35.98 3.68
C LEU A 236 4.51 37.22 4.34
N GLU A 237 3.29 37.06 4.89
CA GLU A 237 2.62 38.07 5.70
C GLU A 237 3.43 38.39 6.99
N ARG A 238 3.82 37.37 7.77
CA ARG A 238 4.62 37.55 8.99
C ARG A 238 6.04 38.08 8.74
N LEU A 239 6.64 37.77 7.60
CA LEU A 239 7.95 38.29 7.21
C LEU A 239 7.95 39.83 7.16
N GLY A 240 6.83 40.41 6.69
CA GLY A 240 6.66 41.86 6.61
C GLY A 240 7.67 42.53 5.66
N ALA A 241 8.02 41.86 4.56
CA ALA A 241 8.92 42.37 3.53
C ALA A 241 8.21 43.26 2.48
N PHE A 242 6.93 43.00 2.20
CA PHE A 242 6.17 43.62 1.10
C PHE A 242 5.21 44.72 1.60
N ARG A 243 5.03 45.78 0.81
CA ARG A 243 4.15 46.92 1.13
C ARG A 243 2.69 46.45 1.24
N GLY A 244 2.17 45.80 0.20
CA GLY A 244 0.97 44.97 0.23
C GLY A 244 1.23 43.53 -0.25
N ILE A 245 0.33 42.63 0.10
CA ILE A 245 0.26 41.26 -0.43
C ILE A 245 -1.15 41.04 -0.98
N ARG A 246 -1.24 40.73 -2.28
CA ARG A 246 -2.49 40.33 -2.96
C ARG A 246 -2.41 38.84 -3.28
N VAL A 247 -3.48 38.11 -3.04
CA VAL A 247 -3.57 36.67 -3.33
C VAL A 247 -4.69 36.43 -4.33
N LEU A 248 -4.38 35.83 -5.47
CA LEU A 248 -5.33 35.58 -6.57
C LEU A 248 -5.30 34.10 -6.96
N GLY A 249 -6.44 33.59 -7.38
CA GLY A 249 -6.49 32.27 -8.04
C GLY A 249 -6.04 32.37 -9.49
N LEU A 250 -5.48 31.30 -10.04
CA LEU A 250 -5.10 31.17 -11.44
C LEU A 250 -5.88 30.01 -12.05
N ASP A 251 -6.84 30.31 -12.94
CA ASP A 251 -7.63 29.31 -13.66
C ASP A 251 -6.85 28.81 -14.88
N THR A 252 -6.32 27.60 -14.77
CA THR A 252 -5.53 26.91 -15.80
C THR A 252 -6.33 25.85 -16.55
N ARG A 253 -7.61 25.69 -16.17
CA ARG A 253 -8.52 24.64 -16.65
C ARG A 253 -9.20 25.03 -17.97
N THR A 254 -9.36 26.33 -18.21
CA THR A 254 -10.07 26.88 -19.38
C THR A 254 -9.29 26.67 -20.69
N ARG A 255 -9.98 26.20 -21.75
CA ARG A 255 -9.34 25.89 -23.07
C ARG A 255 -8.93 27.11 -23.91
N ARG A 256 -9.41 28.33 -23.60
CA ARG A 256 -9.09 29.55 -24.37
C ARG A 256 -7.83 30.26 -23.88
N ALA A 257 -7.80 30.72 -22.64
CA ALA A 257 -6.67 31.46 -22.05
C ALA A 257 -6.62 31.26 -20.53
N PRO A 258 -5.45 31.45 -19.87
CA PRO A 258 -5.38 31.52 -18.42
C PRO A 258 -6.11 32.78 -17.92
N LEU A 259 -6.88 32.64 -16.85
CA LEU A 259 -7.61 33.74 -16.20
C LEU A 259 -7.23 33.83 -14.73
N LEU A 260 -7.40 35.01 -14.13
CA LEU A 260 -7.20 35.20 -12.69
C LEU A 260 -8.55 35.24 -11.97
N ARG A 261 -8.56 34.88 -10.68
CA ARG A 261 -9.72 34.92 -9.80
C ARG A 261 -9.42 35.79 -8.59
N THR A 262 -10.39 36.59 -8.15
CA THR A 262 -10.23 37.42 -6.93
C THR A 262 -10.02 36.60 -5.66
N ARG A 263 -10.38 35.31 -5.64
CA ARG A 263 -10.11 34.36 -4.55
C ARG A 263 -9.67 32.99 -5.11
N PRO A 264 -8.57 32.39 -4.64
CA PRO A 264 -8.19 31.01 -5.01
C PRO A 264 -9.26 29.99 -4.64
N PHE A 265 -9.42 28.95 -5.46
CA PHE A 265 -10.36 27.82 -5.28
C PHE A 265 -11.86 28.19 -5.19
N ASP A 266 -12.24 29.47 -5.29
CA ASP A 266 -13.62 29.94 -5.33
C ASP A 266 -14.10 30.04 -6.78
N ALA A 267 -14.94 29.09 -7.19
CA ALA A 267 -15.47 29.01 -8.55
C ALA A 267 -16.41 30.17 -8.91
N HIS A 268 -17.02 30.83 -7.92
CA HIS A 268 -17.96 31.94 -8.09
C HIS A 268 -17.29 33.33 -8.00
N SER A 269 -16.01 33.37 -7.60
CA SER A 269 -15.24 34.61 -7.54
C SER A 269 -15.06 35.27 -8.92
N ALA A 270 -15.06 36.61 -8.93
CA ALA A 270 -14.94 37.40 -10.15
C ALA A 270 -13.63 37.10 -10.90
N LEU A 271 -13.76 36.93 -12.22
CA LEU A 271 -12.64 36.70 -13.14
C LEU A 271 -11.96 38.02 -13.51
N LEU A 272 -10.63 37.99 -13.56
CA LEU A 272 -9.76 39.11 -13.88
C LEU A 272 -8.81 38.75 -15.03
N SER A 273 -8.40 39.76 -15.79
CA SER A 273 -7.34 39.61 -16.80
C SER A 273 -5.98 39.32 -16.12
N PRO A 274 -5.13 38.46 -16.70
CA PRO A 274 -3.72 38.30 -16.29
C PRO A 274 -2.96 39.62 -16.14
N ALA A 275 -3.32 40.67 -16.89
CA ALA A 275 -2.69 41.98 -16.78
C ALA A 275 -2.84 42.64 -15.40
N SER A 276 -3.85 42.26 -14.60
CA SER A 276 -4.13 42.85 -13.29
C SER A 276 -3.19 42.40 -12.15
N ALA A 277 -2.32 41.43 -12.41
CA ALA A 277 -1.33 40.90 -11.45
C ALA A 277 -0.04 41.72 -11.35
N VAL A 278 0.14 42.72 -12.21
CA VAL A 278 1.34 43.57 -12.28
C VAL A 278 0.95 45.03 -12.46
N ASP A 279 1.88 45.94 -12.22
CA ASP A 279 1.69 47.37 -12.31
C ASP A 279 2.81 48.05 -13.13
N PRO A 280 2.55 49.20 -13.78
CA PRO A 280 3.52 49.83 -14.68
C PRO A 280 4.81 50.36 -14.01
N SER A 281 4.89 50.46 -12.67
CA SER A 281 6.10 50.91 -11.98
C SER A 281 7.15 49.82 -11.79
N GLY A 282 6.78 48.55 -12.03
CA GLY A 282 7.65 47.39 -11.81
C GLY A 282 7.95 47.07 -10.34
N GLY A 283 7.26 47.73 -9.40
CA GLY A 283 7.39 47.48 -7.96
C GLY A 283 6.72 46.20 -7.47
N THR A 284 5.94 45.52 -8.32
CA THR A 284 5.26 44.26 -7.98
C THR A 284 6.11 43.03 -8.31
N LEU A 285 6.40 42.22 -7.28
CA LEU A 285 6.92 40.86 -7.41
C LEU A 285 5.76 39.88 -7.63
N VAL A 286 5.88 38.98 -8.60
CA VAL A 286 4.89 37.93 -8.88
C VAL A 286 5.46 36.56 -8.51
N LEU A 287 4.75 35.82 -7.65
CA LEU A 287 5.10 34.45 -7.29
C LEU A 287 3.93 33.51 -7.63
N VAL A 288 4.16 32.56 -8.54
CA VAL A 288 3.16 31.62 -9.03
C VAL A 288 3.34 30.26 -8.36
N ILE A 289 2.38 29.81 -7.54
CA ILE A 289 2.37 28.45 -6.98
C ILE A 289 1.52 27.54 -7.87
N SER A 290 2.13 26.53 -8.48
CA SER A 290 1.44 25.57 -9.36
C SER A 290 2.14 24.20 -9.36
N ASP A 291 1.38 23.14 -9.64
CA ASP A 291 1.88 21.79 -9.91
C ASP A 291 2.15 21.53 -11.41
N GLY A 292 1.87 22.52 -12.28
CA GLY A 292 2.05 22.43 -13.72
C GLY A 292 1.06 21.51 -14.46
N VAL A 293 0.01 21.02 -13.80
CA VAL A 293 -0.86 19.96 -14.36
C VAL A 293 -1.95 20.53 -15.29
N GLY A 294 -2.34 21.79 -15.08
CA GLY A 294 -3.40 22.47 -15.83
C GLY A 294 -3.17 22.54 -17.35
N ALA A 295 -4.25 22.59 -18.13
CA ALA A 295 -4.20 22.58 -19.60
C ALA A 295 -3.41 23.77 -20.16
N CYS A 296 -3.51 24.95 -19.54
CA CYS A 296 -2.75 26.13 -19.96
C CYS A 296 -1.22 25.96 -19.81
N TRP A 297 -0.74 25.10 -18.92
CA TRP A 297 0.69 24.78 -18.80
C TRP A 297 1.13 23.83 -19.92
N ARG A 298 0.41 22.71 -20.08
CA ARG A 298 0.72 21.67 -21.08
C ARG A 298 0.69 22.19 -22.52
N ASP A 299 -0.29 23.04 -22.84
CA ASP A 299 -0.45 23.62 -24.18
C ASP A 299 0.42 24.89 -24.38
N GLY A 300 1.34 25.21 -23.45
CA GLY A 300 2.21 26.38 -23.51
C GLY A 300 1.53 27.75 -23.35
N ARG A 301 0.19 27.82 -23.36
CA ARG A 301 -0.61 29.07 -23.27
C ARG A 301 -0.29 29.93 -22.05
N MET A 302 0.24 29.34 -20.98
CA MET A 302 0.69 30.06 -19.78
C MET A 302 1.91 30.98 -20.03
N ARG A 303 2.76 30.69 -21.04
CA ARG A 303 3.94 31.50 -21.38
C ARG A 303 3.60 32.96 -21.64
N GLY A 304 2.51 33.23 -22.37
CA GLY A 304 2.10 34.60 -22.70
C GLY A 304 1.72 35.44 -21.46
N ALA A 305 1.25 34.79 -20.39
CA ALA A 305 0.98 35.44 -19.11
C ALA A 305 2.28 35.65 -18.32
N LEU A 306 3.09 34.59 -18.17
CA LEU A 306 4.38 34.64 -17.46
C LEU A 306 5.33 35.67 -18.07
N GLY A 307 5.55 35.63 -19.38
CA GLY A 307 6.38 36.59 -20.10
C GLY A 307 5.82 38.01 -20.10
N ARG A 308 4.53 38.24 -19.79
CA ARG A 308 4.01 39.59 -19.53
C ARG A 308 4.41 40.09 -18.15
N TRP A 309 4.30 39.23 -17.12
CA TRP A 309 4.66 39.59 -15.75
C TRP A 309 6.17 39.78 -15.60
N ALA A 310 6.93 38.85 -16.17
CA ALA A 310 8.39 38.79 -16.13
C ALA A 310 9.07 39.99 -16.83
N ARG A 311 8.39 40.67 -17.76
CA ARG A 311 8.84 41.94 -18.38
C ARG A 311 8.54 43.20 -17.56
N GLN A 312 7.68 43.11 -16.54
CA GLN A 312 7.32 44.26 -15.70
C GLN A 312 8.03 44.22 -14.35
N GLY A 313 8.23 43.04 -13.77
CA GLY A 313 8.91 42.90 -12.49
C GLY A 313 9.34 41.47 -12.19
N PRO A 314 10.01 41.24 -11.05
CA PRO A 314 10.54 39.94 -10.67
C PRO A 314 9.42 38.89 -10.61
N THR A 315 9.51 37.88 -11.47
CA THR A 315 8.52 36.81 -11.59
C THR A 315 9.19 35.46 -11.38
N ALA A 316 8.60 34.60 -10.54
CA ALA A 316 9.06 33.23 -10.35
C ALA A 316 7.88 32.26 -10.19
N ILE A 317 8.11 31.00 -10.55
CA ILE A 317 7.22 29.87 -10.28
C ILE A 317 7.77 29.13 -9.07
N LEU A 318 6.91 28.79 -8.11
CA LEU A 318 7.17 27.83 -7.04
C LEU A 318 6.45 26.53 -7.39
N HIS A 319 7.21 25.52 -7.82
CA HIS A 319 6.68 24.26 -8.30
C HIS A 319 6.21 23.40 -7.12
N ALA A 320 4.92 23.07 -7.05
CA ALA A 320 4.35 22.37 -5.90
C ALA A 320 4.73 20.88 -5.86
N LEU A 321 4.89 20.21 -7.01
CA LEU A 321 5.48 18.86 -7.07
C LEU A 321 7.00 18.93 -6.83
N PRO A 322 7.62 17.91 -6.21
CA PRO A 322 9.07 17.80 -6.09
C PRO A 322 9.76 17.59 -7.44
N ALA A 323 11.06 17.91 -7.51
CA ALA A 323 11.84 17.97 -8.75
C ALA A 323 11.73 16.72 -9.66
N HIS A 324 11.73 15.52 -9.07
CA HIS A 324 11.66 14.27 -9.83
C HIS A 324 10.33 14.04 -10.58
N LEU A 325 9.24 14.73 -10.19
CA LEU A 325 7.94 14.65 -10.87
C LEU A 325 7.72 15.73 -11.94
N TRP A 326 8.64 16.71 -12.07
CA TRP A 326 8.46 17.84 -13.00
C TRP A 326 8.34 17.38 -14.46
N GLY A 327 9.02 16.30 -14.85
CA GLY A 327 8.95 15.72 -16.20
C GLY A 327 7.55 15.27 -16.66
N GLY A 328 6.65 14.99 -15.71
CA GLY A 328 5.23 14.68 -15.97
C GLY A 328 4.29 15.89 -15.95
N SER A 329 4.81 17.08 -15.64
CA SER A 329 4.07 18.35 -15.63
C SER A 329 4.19 19.11 -16.96
N GLY A 330 3.41 20.18 -17.12
CA GLY A 330 3.57 21.16 -18.19
C GLY A 330 4.65 22.23 -17.92
N ILE A 331 5.40 22.11 -16.82
CA ILE A 331 6.49 23.01 -16.44
C ILE A 331 7.81 22.24 -16.61
N ARG A 332 8.68 22.74 -17.48
CA ARG A 332 10.04 22.20 -17.68
C ARG A 332 11.06 23.29 -17.43
N SER A 333 12.14 22.93 -16.74
CA SER A 333 13.22 23.86 -16.43
C SER A 333 14.58 23.19 -16.46
N GLU A 334 15.58 23.95 -16.86
CA GLU A 334 16.99 23.54 -16.96
C GLU A 334 17.84 24.51 -16.12
N PRO A 335 18.99 24.08 -15.58
CA PRO A 335 19.87 24.94 -14.79
C PRO A 335 20.63 25.93 -15.69
N TRP A 336 20.58 27.22 -15.33
CA TRP A 336 21.33 28.28 -16.01
C TRP A 336 22.01 29.20 -14.99
N LEU A 337 23.15 29.78 -15.35
CA LEU A 337 23.80 30.81 -14.53
C LEU A 337 23.14 32.17 -14.79
N VAL A 338 22.68 32.83 -13.73
CA VAL A 338 21.88 34.06 -13.83
C VAL A 338 22.49 35.17 -12.98
N THR A 339 22.56 36.39 -13.52
CA THR A 339 23.07 37.60 -12.85
C THR A 339 22.15 38.80 -13.08
N THR A 340 21.80 39.54 -12.02
CA THR A 340 21.00 40.78 -12.11
C THR A 340 21.88 42.02 -12.06
N ARG A 341 21.53 43.08 -12.81
CA ARG A 341 22.23 44.38 -12.75
C ARG A 341 21.55 45.42 -11.86
N ARG A 342 20.30 45.19 -11.46
CA ARG A 342 19.50 46.08 -10.59
C ARG A 342 18.73 45.25 -9.56
N ARG A 343 18.46 45.83 -8.38
CA ARG A 343 17.57 45.23 -7.38
C ARG A 343 16.15 45.21 -7.94
N GLY A 344 15.44 44.10 -7.77
CA GLY A 344 14.07 43.97 -8.26
C GLY A 344 13.94 44.10 -9.78
N ALA A 345 15.01 43.79 -10.52
CA ALA A 345 15.02 43.83 -11.97
C ALA A 345 13.95 42.90 -12.56
N ALA A 346 13.21 43.38 -13.55
CA ALA A 346 12.38 42.53 -14.42
C ALA A 346 13.25 41.47 -15.10
N ASN A 347 12.71 40.25 -15.25
CA ASN A 347 13.45 39.07 -15.67
C ASN A 347 14.06 39.21 -17.07
N ASP A 348 13.40 39.93 -17.98
CA ASP A 348 13.89 40.22 -19.33
C ASP A 348 15.18 41.08 -19.34
N THR A 349 15.53 41.71 -18.21
CA THR A 349 16.78 42.47 -18.04
C THR A 349 17.89 41.68 -17.33
N TRP A 350 17.68 40.40 -17.04
CA TRP A 350 18.68 39.53 -16.40
C TRP A 350 19.71 39.04 -17.43
N CYS A 351 20.97 38.90 -17.01
CA CYS A 351 21.99 38.23 -17.81
C CYS A 351 21.94 36.73 -17.50
N VAL A 352 21.78 35.92 -18.54
CA VAL A 352 21.73 34.45 -18.46
C VAL A 352 22.88 33.90 -19.29
N SER A 353 23.57 32.88 -18.79
CA SER A 353 24.62 32.16 -19.51
C SER A 353 24.60 30.68 -19.16
N ASP A 354 25.11 29.86 -20.09
CA ASP A 354 25.36 28.44 -19.86
C ASP A 354 26.25 28.24 -18.60
N PRO A 355 25.98 27.23 -17.75
CA PRO A 355 26.76 26.99 -16.53
C PRO A 355 28.12 26.30 -16.77
N LEU A 356 28.35 25.70 -17.95
CA LEU A 356 29.54 24.92 -18.30
C LEU A 356 30.36 25.57 -19.42
N LEU A 357 29.72 26.23 -20.38
CA LEU A 357 30.37 26.87 -21.52
C LEU A 357 30.80 28.32 -21.21
N PRO A 358 31.99 28.77 -21.64
CA PRO A 358 32.41 30.16 -21.50
C PRO A 358 31.43 31.12 -22.19
N SER A 359 31.30 32.33 -21.63
CA SER A 359 30.44 33.40 -22.17
C SER A 359 30.76 33.70 -23.64
N GLY A 360 29.78 33.51 -24.53
CA GLY A 360 29.92 33.66 -25.98
C GLY A 360 30.17 32.36 -26.76
N LEU A 361 30.24 31.20 -26.10
CA LEU A 361 30.31 29.88 -26.73
C LEU A 361 29.05 29.01 -26.52
N GLY A 362 28.23 29.32 -25.51
CA GLY A 362 26.91 28.70 -25.32
C GLY A 362 25.82 29.38 -26.15
N GLU A 363 24.68 28.69 -26.33
CA GLU A 363 23.49 29.26 -26.97
C GLU A 363 22.85 30.34 -26.08
N ASP A 364 22.30 31.39 -26.70
CA ASP A 364 21.51 32.41 -25.99
C ASP A 364 20.22 31.80 -25.43
N PHE A 365 19.84 32.18 -24.21
CA PHE A 365 18.63 31.65 -23.57
C PHE A 365 17.35 32.04 -24.37
N PRO A 366 16.51 31.07 -24.80
CA PRO A 366 15.57 31.27 -25.91
C PRO A 366 14.22 31.94 -25.57
N ASP A 367 13.98 32.34 -24.32
CA ASP A 367 12.70 32.92 -23.86
C ASP A 367 12.99 33.96 -22.74
N ILE A 368 11.98 34.53 -22.09
CA ILE A 368 12.18 35.38 -20.91
C ILE A 368 12.50 34.48 -19.69
N PRO A 369 13.59 34.70 -18.95
CA PRO A 369 14.06 33.75 -17.94
C PRO A 369 13.19 33.75 -16.68
N VAL A 370 12.27 32.78 -16.56
CA VAL A 370 11.40 32.62 -15.38
C VAL A 370 11.90 31.46 -14.51
N PRO A 371 12.39 31.70 -13.28
CA PRO A 371 12.81 30.63 -12.38
C PRO A 371 11.68 29.69 -11.99
N VAL A 372 11.98 28.40 -11.92
CA VAL A 372 11.08 27.32 -11.44
C VAL A 372 11.68 26.74 -10.16
N LEU A 373 11.29 27.30 -9.03
CA LEU A 373 11.84 26.99 -7.71
C LEU A 373 11.07 25.84 -7.07
N GLU A 374 11.77 24.85 -6.53
CA GLU A 374 11.17 23.94 -5.55
C GLU A 374 10.88 24.70 -4.23
N PRO A 375 9.85 24.35 -3.43
CA PRO A 375 9.59 24.88 -2.09
C PRO A 375 10.65 24.44 -1.05
N TYR A 376 11.93 24.54 -1.41
CA TYR A 376 13.10 24.16 -0.65
C TYR A 376 13.92 25.40 -0.30
N PRO A 377 14.28 25.66 0.98
CA PRO A 377 14.86 26.95 1.38
C PRO A 377 16.13 27.39 0.63
N PRO A 378 17.09 26.53 0.26
CA PRO A 378 18.24 26.92 -0.56
C PRO A 378 17.88 27.47 -1.95
N ALA A 379 16.95 26.85 -2.68
CA ALA A 379 16.50 27.32 -3.99
C ALA A 379 15.84 28.72 -3.89
N VAL A 380 14.99 28.88 -2.88
CA VAL A 380 14.32 30.16 -2.57
C VAL A 380 15.32 31.22 -2.09
N ALA A 381 16.36 30.84 -1.34
CA ALA A 381 17.43 31.74 -0.89
C ALA A 381 18.30 32.24 -2.04
N ALA A 382 18.63 31.36 -3.00
CA ALA A 382 19.38 31.73 -4.20
C ALA A 382 18.65 32.79 -5.02
N TRP A 383 17.36 32.56 -5.32
CA TRP A 383 16.51 33.52 -6.01
C TRP A 383 16.30 34.82 -5.20
N ALA A 384 16.02 34.73 -3.89
CA ALA A 384 15.84 35.91 -3.06
C ALA A 384 17.11 36.78 -2.98
N ARG A 385 18.30 36.15 -3.00
CA ARG A 385 19.59 36.85 -3.10
C ARG A 385 19.74 37.54 -4.46
N LEU A 386 19.45 36.87 -5.56
CA LEU A 386 19.53 37.42 -6.92
C LEU A 386 18.62 38.65 -7.11
N VAL A 387 17.40 38.62 -6.54
CA VAL A 387 16.45 39.75 -6.60
C VAL A 387 16.89 40.92 -5.69
N ALA A 388 17.47 40.62 -4.52
CA ALA A 388 17.83 41.61 -3.50
C ALA A 388 19.21 42.25 -3.67
N SER A 389 20.15 41.58 -4.34
CA SER A 389 21.56 41.94 -4.46
C SER A 389 22.03 41.96 -5.92
N PRO A 390 22.22 43.14 -6.53
CA PRO A 390 22.69 43.25 -7.91
C PRO A 390 24.17 42.87 -7.99
N GLY A 391 24.59 42.29 -9.11
CA GLY A 391 25.94 41.80 -9.34
C GLY A 391 26.22 40.42 -8.73
N ALA A 392 25.26 39.81 -8.04
CA ALA A 392 25.37 38.42 -7.59
C ALA A 392 24.97 37.47 -8.73
N SER A 393 25.88 36.56 -9.11
CA SER A 393 25.57 35.43 -9.98
C SER A 393 25.10 34.24 -9.14
N THR A 394 24.11 33.50 -9.64
CA THR A 394 23.68 32.22 -9.05
C THR A 394 23.12 31.31 -10.14
N GLU A 395 23.33 30.01 -9.98
CA GLU A 395 22.62 29.02 -10.79
C GLU A 395 21.13 29.00 -10.37
N LEU A 396 20.23 28.95 -11.34
CA LEU A 396 18.79 28.76 -11.12
C LEU A 396 18.19 27.88 -12.22
N PRO A 397 17.23 27.00 -11.88
CA PRO A 397 16.38 26.33 -12.88
C PRO A 397 15.46 27.36 -13.56
N LEU A 398 15.62 27.56 -14.88
CA LEU A 398 14.81 28.48 -15.69
C LEU A 398 13.83 27.72 -16.58
N LEU A 399 12.62 28.25 -16.76
CA LEU A 399 11.55 27.70 -17.59
C LEU A 399 11.94 27.66 -19.09
N VAL A 400 12.03 26.47 -19.68
CA VAL A 400 12.49 26.29 -21.09
C VAL A 400 11.38 25.92 -22.08
N PRO A 401 11.50 26.27 -23.37
CA PRO A 401 10.66 25.76 -24.47
C PRO A 401 10.52 24.23 -24.51
N SER A 402 9.28 23.73 -24.58
CA SER A 402 9.03 22.31 -24.85
C SER A 402 9.02 22.05 -26.36
N HIS A 403 10.19 21.74 -26.92
CA HIS A 403 10.37 21.49 -28.36
C HIS A 403 9.90 20.10 -28.83
N ALA A 404 9.58 19.19 -27.91
CA ALA A 404 9.04 17.86 -28.24
C ALA A 404 7.53 17.80 -27.98
N PRO A 405 6.75 17.03 -28.78
CA PRO A 405 5.40 16.65 -28.37
C PRO A 405 5.49 15.98 -27.00
N THR A 406 4.68 16.44 -26.05
CA THR A 406 4.74 15.94 -24.67
C THR A 406 4.62 14.40 -24.69
N PRO A 407 5.56 13.65 -24.07
CA PRO A 407 5.38 12.22 -23.90
C PRO A 407 4.05 12.03 -23.18
N ARG A 408 3.16 11.18 -23.72
CA ARG A 408 1.72 11.14 -23.37
C ARG A 408 1.53 11.20 -21.85
N GLY A 409 1.24 12.40 -21.35
CA GLY A 409 1.33 12.81 -19.94
C GLY A 409 0.14 12.36 -19.10
N ARG A 410 -0.12 11.06 -19.20
CA ARG A 410 -1.07 10.20 -18.50
C ARG A 410 -0.94 8.82 -19.15
N ALA A 411 -0.85 7.77 -18.34
CA ALA A 411 -1.56 6.57 -18.74
C ALA A 411 -3.01 7.01 -18.93
N ASP A 412 -3.52 7.00 -20.17
CA ASP A 412 -4.92 7.35 -20.39
C ASP A 412 -5.74 6.13 -19.95
N THR A 413 -6.01 6.12 -18.64
CA THR A 413 -6.86 5.16 -17.92
C THR A 413 -8.33 5.40 -18.24
N ARG A 414 -8.66 6.57 -18.80
CA ARG A 414 -10.01 6.99 -19.17
C ARG A 414 -10.40 6.31 -20.47
N GLY A 415 -11.21 5.27 -20.36
CA GLY A 415 -11.65 4.44 -21.49
C GLY A 415 -10.83 3.18 -21.73
N SER A 416 -9.81 2.90 -20.91
CA SER A 416 -9.20 1.56 -20.86
C SER A 416 -9.89 0.69 -19.82
N ASP A 417 -9.93 -0.61 -20.06
CA ASP A 417 -10.30 -1.62 -19.05
C ASP A 417 -9.51 -1.43 -17.73
N ALA A 418 -10.17 -1.73 -16.60
CA ALA A 418 -9.66 -1.42 -15.27
C ALA A 418 -8.36 -2.17 -14.93
N ALA A 419 -8.22 -3.42 -15.35
CA ALA A 419 -6.97 -4.16 -15.16
C ALA A 419 -5.81 -3.53 -15.95
N THR A 420 -6.09 -3.08 -17.17
CA THR A 420 -5.11 -2.34 -17.99
C THR A 420 -4.75 -0.98 -17.36
N ALA A 421 -5.72 -0.29 -16.75
CA ALA A 421 -5.49 0.97 -16.04
C ALA A 421 -4.60 0.78 -14.82
N VAL A 422 -4.87 -0.23 -13.98
CA VAL A 422 -4.06 -0.53 -12.77
C VAL A 422 -2.65 -0.97 -13.13
N LEU A 423 -2.47 -1.81 -14.17
CA LEU A 423 -1.14 -2.20 -14.66
C LEU A 423 -0.34 -1.00 -15.17
N ARG A 424 -0.93 -0.14 -16.01
CA ARG A 424 -0.26 1.07 -16.50
C ARG A 424 0.11 2.04 -15.37
N PHE A 425 -0.71 2.12 -14.32
CA PHE A 425 -0.39 2.92 -13.15
C PHE A 425 0.76 2.31 -12.35
N ARG A 426 0.73 0.99 -12.09
CA ARG A 426 1.83 0.25 -11.43
C ARG A 426 3.17 0.42 -12.15
N ASP A 427 3.15 0.38 -13.47
CA ASP A 427 4.36 0.46 -14.29
C ASP A 427 4.91 1.91 -14.42
N ALA A 428 4.15 2.92 -13.97
CA ALA A 428 4.50 4.35 -14.06
C ALA A 428 4.65 5.08 -12.72
N ALA A 429 4.11 4.52 -11.62
CA ALA A 429 4.15 5.10 -10.28
C ALA A 429 5.21 4.43 -9.40
N SER A 430 5.68 5.14 -8.37
CA SER A 430 6.56 4.58 -7.35
C SER A 430 5.90 3.41 -6.59
N PRO A 431 6.67 2.42 -6.10
CA PRO A 431 6.13 1.30 -5.33
C PRO A 431 5.32 1.74 -4.11
N GLU A 432 5.78 2.79 -3.43
CA GLU A 432 5.14 3.41 -2.28
C GLU A 432 3.83 4.11 -2.67
N ALA A 433 3.74 4.78 -3.83
CA ALA A 433 2.49 5.34 -4.35
C ALA A 433 1.51 4.24 -4.77
N PHE A 434 1.98 3.16 -5.41
CA PHE A 434 1.14 2.01 -5.77
C PHE A 434 0.53 1.35 -4.53
N ARG A 435 1.34 1.11 -3.49
CA ARG A 435 0.84 0.60 -2.19
C ARG A 435 -0.12 1.59 -1.53
N LEU A 436 0.18 2.89 -1.57
CA LEU A 436 -0.72 3.91 -1.01
C LEU A 436 -2.08 3.92 -1.72
N ALA A 437 -2.13 3.70 -3.04
CA ALA A 437 -3.38 3.59 -3.79
C ALA A 437 -4.30 2.47 -3.25
N ALA A 438 -3.76 1.31 -2.87
CA ALA A 438 -4.54 0.23 -2.27
C ALA A 438 -5.10 0.58 -0.88
N HIS A 439 -4.33 1.29 -0.05
CA HIS A 439 -4.81 1.75 1.26
C HIS A 439 -5.86 2.88 1.13
N LEU A 440 -5.75 3.75 0.12
CA LEU A 440 -6.77 4.75 -0.22
C LEU A 440 -8.03 4.09 -0.81
N ALA A 441 -7.88 3.02 -1.59
CA ALA A 441 -8.99 2.25 -2.14
C ALA A 441 -9.87 1.60 -1.05
N ALA A 442 -9.28 1.17 0.07
CA ALA A 442 -10.02 0.58 1.19
C ALA A 442 -11.02 1.54 1.88
N VAL A 443 -10.78 2.85 1.81
CA VAL A 443 -11.65 3.88 2.42
C VAL A 443 -12.32 4.78 1.37
N SER A 444 -12.35 4.36 0.10
CA SER A 444 -12.99 5.08 -0.99
C SER A 444 -14.52 5.00 -0.92
N PRO A 445 -15.28 6.11 -1.17
CA PRO A 445 -14.80 7.43 -1.59
C PRO A 445 -14.37 8.32 -0.40
N LEU A 446 -13.33 9.14 -0.62
CA LEU A 446 -12.65 9.94 0.40
C LEU A 446 -12.35 11.38 -0.06
N THR A 447 -12.11 12.28 0.89
CA THR A 447 -11.72 13.69 0.67
C THR A 447 -10.20 13.87 0.84
N VAL A 448 -9.63 14.98 0.36
CA VAL A 448 -8.18 15.23 0.46
C VAL A 448 -7.63 15.16 1.89
N PRO A 449 -8.31 15.70 2.93
CA PRO A 449 -7.86 15.52 4.31
C PRO A 449 -7.86 14.05 4.77
N VAL A 450 -8.84 13.24 4.35
CA VAL A 450 -8.86 11.80 4.66
C VAL A 450 -7.73 11.06 3.94
N MET A 451 -7.38 11.44 2.70
CA MET A 451 -6.21 10.89 2.00
C MET A 451 -4.92 11.13 2.80
N ARG A 452 -4.77 12.32 3.39
CA ARG A 452 -3.62 12.68 4.23
C ARG A 452 -3.60 11.92 5.56
N LEU A 453 -4.76 11.62 6.15
CA LEU A 453 -4.83 10.75 7.32
C LEU A 453 -4.39 9.31 7.00
N VAL A 454 -4.83 8.75 5.87
CA VAL A 454 -4.39 7.41 5.41
C VAL A 454 -2.88 7.40 5.13
N GLN A 455 -2.38 8.39 4.41
CA GLN A 455 -0.95 8.61 4.14
C GLN A 455 -0.10 8.71 5.43
N ALA A 456 -0.61 9.35 6.49
CA ALA A 456 0.07 9.42 7.78
C ALA A 456 -0.08 8.16 8.66
N ALA A 457 -0.92 7.21 8.25
CA ALA A 457 -1.28 6.00 9.00
C ALA A 457 -0.76 4.69 8.38
N VAL A 458 -0.19 4.73 7.17
CA VAL A 458 0.46 3.56 6.56
C VAL A 458 1.77 3.21 7.29
N PRO A 459 2.16 1.92 7.36
CA PRO A 459 3.34 1.46 8.12
C PRO A 459 4.69 1.77 7.44
N TRP A 460 4.72 2.62 6.41
CA TRP A 460 5.95 3.10 5.76
C TRP A 460 5.90 4.62 5.60
N ARG A 461 7.05 5.24 5.31
CA ARG A 461 7.14 6.68 5.10
C ARG A 461 6.51 7.06 3.75
N ALA A 462 5.24 7.46 3.75
CA ALA A 462 4.58 8.09 2.62
C ALA A 462 4.59 9.63 2.79
N ASP A 463 4.75 10.36 1.69
CA ASP A 463 4.71 11.83 1.66
C ASP A 463 3.74 12.36 0.60
N THR A 464 3.65 13.70 0.45
CA THR A 464 2.71 14.32 -0.48
C THR A 464 3.06 14.05 -1.95
N ALA A 465 4.30 13.67 -2.29
CA ALA A 465 4.67 13.27 -3.64
C ALA A 465 3.98 11.96 -4.03
N HIS A 466 4.06 10.95 -3.16
CA HIS A 466 3.38 9.66 -3.36
C HIS A 466 1.87 9.82 -3.51
N LEU A 467 1.24 10.69 -2.71
CA LEU A 467 -0.19 10.99 -2.85
C LEU A 467 -0.49 11.74 -4.16
N ALA A 468 0.39 12.64 -4.60
CA ALA A 468 0.27 13.30 -5.89
C ALA A 468 0.41 12.33 -7.07
N GLU A 469 1.30 11.34 -7.00
CA GLU A 469 1.40 10.27 -8.02
C GLU A 469 0.08 9.51 -8.19
N VAL A 470 -0.56 9.07 -7.09
CA VAL A 470 -1.87 8.40 -7.13
C VAL A 470 -2.94 9.30 -7.77
N PHE A 471 -2.94 10.58 -7.42
CA PHE A 471 -3.93 11.56 -7.89
C PHE A 471 -3.73 11.95 -9.37
N LEU A 472 -2.48 12.02 -9.83
CA LEU A 472 -2.11 12.40 -11.20
C LEU A 472 -2.12 11.21 -12.17
N GLY A 473 -1.81 10.01 -11.68
CA GLY A 473 -1.80 8.74 -12.42
C GLY A 473 -3.16 8.31 -12.99
N GLY A 474 -4.26 8.97 -12.58
CA GLY A 474 -5.55 8.87 -13.24
C GLY A 474 -6.42 7.68 -12.83
N LEU A 475 -6.02 6.91 -11.81
CA LEU A 475 -6.89 5.91 -11.18
C LEU A 475 -7.97 6.55 -10.31
N MET A 476 -7.64 7.63 -9.57
CA MET A 476 -8.60 8.39 -8.79
C MET A 476 -9.36 9.41 -9.65
N GLN A 477 -10.66 9.51 -9.41
CA GLN A 477 -11.58 10.41 -10.11
C GLN A 477 -12.47 11.15 -9.10
N GLN A 478 -12.95 12.34 -9.47
CA GLN A 478 -13.92 13.08 -8.65
C GLN A 478 -15.29 12.39 -8.75
N VAL A 479 -15.99 12.22 -7.62
CA VAL A 479 -17.30 11.54 -7.57
C VAL A 479 -18.41 12.55 -7.84
N GLU A 480 -19.14 12.34 -8.93
CA GLU A 480 -20.26 13.18 -9.36
C GLU A 480 -21.61 12.74 -8.75
N PRO A 481 -22.61 13.64 -8.61
CA PRO A 481 -22.51 15.07 -8.89
C PRO A 481 -21.66 15.79 -7.82
N ALA A 482 -20.78 16.67 -8.28
CA ALA A 482 -20.02 17.56 -7.44
C ALA A 482 -20.96 18.62 -6.84
N ASP A 483 -21.26 18.53 -5.54
CA ASP A 483 -21.97 19.61 -4.85
C ASP A 483 -21.08 20.86 -4.85
N ALA A 484 -21.40 21.80 -5.75
CA ALA A 484 -20.65 23.03 -5.95
C ALA A 484 -20.63 23.95 -4.71
N ARG A 485 -21.50 23.68 -3.73
CA ARG A 485 -21.57 24.41 -2.45
C ARG A 485 -20.51 23.96 -1.44
N LEU A 486 -19.95 22.75 -1.59
CA LEU A 486 -18.88 22.27 -0.72
C LEU A 486 -17.54 22.95 -1.05
N PRO A 487 -16.77 23.42 -0.05
CA PRO A 487 -15.45 23.98 -0.31
C PRO A 487 -14.55 22.95 -0.99
N ALA A 488 -13.71 23.41 -1.92
CA ALA A 488 -12.95 22.54 -2.82
C ALA A 488 -12.20 21.32 -2.19
N PRO A 489 -11.57 21.37 -0.98
CA PRO A 489 -10.94 20.18 -0.37
C PRO A 489 -11.92 19.07 0.05
N HIS A 490 -13.21 19.40 0.26
CA HIS A 490 -14.26 18.48 0.70
C HIS A 490 -14.95 17.79 -0.49
N ARG A 491 -14.49 18.04 -1.71
CA ARG A 491 -14.89 17.26 -2.88
C ARG A 491 -14.45 15.81 -2.69
N ARG A 492 -15.35 14.89 -3.04
CA ARG A 492 -15.16 13.46 -2.89
C ARG A 492 -14.41 12.91 -4.10
N PHE A 493 -13.44 12.04 -3.84
CA PHE A 493 -12.69 11.31 -4.84
C PHE A 493 -12.79 9.82 -4.57
N GLY A 494 -12.75 9.01 -5.62
CA GLY A 494 -12.80 7.56 -5.50
C GLY A 494 -12.19 6.87 -6.72
N PHE A 495 -12.11 5.55 -6.64
CA PHE A 495 -11.67 4.69 -7.74
C PHE A 495 -12.90 4.14 -8.48
N ALA A 496 -12.74 3.75 -9.74
CA ALA A 496 -13.73 2.89 -10.41
C ALA A 496 -13.76 1.53 -9.70
N ARG A 497 -14.94 0.91 -9.52
CA ARG A 497 -15.10 -0.32 -8.73
C ARG A 497 -14.12 -1.43 -9.12
N ASP A 498 -14.07 -1.77 -10.40
CA ASP A 498 -13.22 -2.85 -10.90
C ASP A 498 -11.72 -2.57 -10.64
N ALA A 499 -11.31 -1.29 -10.65
CA ALA A 499 -9.95 -0.87 -10.29
C ALA A 499 -9.73 -0.86 -8.76
N GLN A 500 -10.77 -0.57 -7.99
CA GLN A 500 -10.76 -0.64 -6.52
C GLN A 500 -10.55 -2.08 -6.05
N ASP A 501 -11.30 -3.04 -6.62
CA ASP A 501 -11.22 -4.46 -6.25
C ASP A 501 -9.83 -5.04 -6.59
N ILE A 502 -9.29 -4.75 -7.78
CA ILE A 502 -7.92 -5.16 -8.15
C ILE A 502 -6.87 -4.54 -7.21
N LEU A 503 -7.01 -3.27 -6.81
CA LEU A 503 -6.09 -2.65 -5.86
C LEU A 503 -6.17 -3.28 -4.47
N LEU A 504 -7.37 -3.64 -4.00
CA LEU A 504 -7.58 -4.30 -2.71
C LEU A 504 -6.94 -5.70 -2.69
N ASP A 505 -7.03 -6.45 -3.78
CA ASP A 505 -6.35 -7.75 -3.93
C ASP A 505 -4.81 -7.64 -3.86
N THR A 506 -4.22 -6.44 -4.10
CA THR A 506 -2.76 -6.24 -3.98
C THR A 506 -2.25 -5.97 -2.56
N ALA A 507 -3.15 -5.74 -1.59
CA ALA A 507 -2.77 -5.40 -0.23
C ALA A 507 -3.28 -6.43 0.78
N SER A 508 -2.46 -6.75 1.78
CA SER A 508 -2.88 -7.65 2.87
C SER A 508 -4.08 -7.05 3.61
N PRO A 509 -5.20 -7.79 3.78
CA PRO A 509 -6.33 -7.33 4.59
C PRO A 509 -5.94 -6.90 6.01
N ILE A 510 -4.87 -7.49 6.56
CA ILE A 510 -4.31 -7.14 7.87
C ILE A 510 -3.69 -5.73 7.86
N ASP A 511 -2.96 -5.35 6.80
CA ASP A 511 -2.33 -4.03 6.68
C ASP A 511 -3.35 -2.93 6.38
N LEU A 512 -4.41 -3.26 5.62
CA LEU A 512 -5.56 -2.37 5.42
C LEU A 512 -6.29 -2.11 6.75
N LEU A 513 -6.64 -3.17 7.50
CA LEU A 513 -7.28 -3.05 8.82
C LEU A 513 -6.40 -2.31 9.84
N ARG A 514 -5.08 -2.56 9.83
CA ARG A 514 -4.10 -1.84 10.66
C ARG A 514 -4.12 -0.34 10.35
N THR A 515 -4.10 0.02 9.07
CA THR A 515 -4.14 1.43 8.64
C THR A 515 -5.44 2.11 9.09
N THR A 516 -6.60 1.46 8.90
CA THR A 516 -7.90 1.97 9.38
C THR A 516 -7.93 2.17 10.90
N ARG A 517 -7.32 1.23 11.65
CA ARG A 517 -7.16 1.36 13.11
C ARG A 517 -6.23 2.51 13.49
N THR A 518 -5.08 2.67 12.84
CA THR A 518 -4.14 3.77 13.07
C THR A 518 -4.76 5.14 12.71
N VAL A 519 -5.56 5.23 11.64
CA VAL A 519 -6.37 6.43 11.34
C VAL A 519 -7.33 6.73 12.50
N THR A 520 -8.02 5.71 13.03
CA THR A 520 -8.95 5.86 14.16
C THR A 520 -8.24 6.30 15.45
N GLU A 521 -7.08 5.72 15.77
CA GLU A 521 -6.25 6.09 16.92
C GLU A 521 -5.68 7.51 16.79
N ARG A 522 -5.23 7.91 15.58
CA ARG A 522 -4.75 9.27 15.31
C ARG A 522 -5.89 10.29 15.41
N LEU A 523 -7.10 9.95 14.97
CA LEU A 523 -8.29 10.78 15.18
C LEU A 523 -8.60 10.96 16.68
N ARG A 524 -8.55 9.89 17.50
CA ARG A 524 -8.72 9.99 18.97
C ARG A 524 -7.71 10.94 19.61
N ALA A 525 -6.43 10.82 19.26
CA ALA A 525 -5.33 11.61 19.84
C ALA A 525 -5.40 13.11 19.51
N LEU A 526 -6.23 13.51 18.53
CA LEU A 526 -6.26 14.84 17.96
C LEU A 526 -7.53 15.66 18.31
N VAL A 527 -8.52 15.05 18.98
CA VAL A 527 -9.73 15.75 19.44
C VAL A 527 -9.36 16.82 20.48
N GLY A 528 -9.91 18.03 20.31
CA GLY A 528 -9.72 19.15 21.24
C GLY A 528 -8.50 20.05 20.99
N ARG A 529 -7.75 19.86 19.89
CA ARG A 529 -6.62 20.73 19.51
C ARG A 529 -6.94 21.50 18.22
N SER A 530 -6.64 22.79 18.21
CA SER A 530 -6.93 23.74 17.11
C SER A 530 -5.83 23.67 16.01
N PRO A 531 -6.13 23.75 14.69
CA PRO A 531 -7.29 23.25 13.92
C PRO A 531 -6.80 22.43 12.67
N ASP A 532 -7.49 22.11 11.56
CA ASP A 532 -8.68 22.69 10.89
C ASP A 532 -9.27 21.76 9.78
N PHE A 533 -10.46 21.14 9.96
CA PHE A 533 -11.50 20.88 8.92
C PHE A 533 -12.75 20.17 9.50
N PRO A 534 -13.98 20.36 8.94
CA PRO A 534 -15.18 19.66 9.39
C PRO A 534 -15.29 18.21 8.87
N ALA A 535 -15.53 17.27 9.78
CA ALA A 535 -16.09 15.94 9.57
C ALA A 535 -17.45 15.85 10.28
N TRP A 536 -18.34 14.92 9.90
CA TRP A 536 -19.69 14.84 10.48
C TRP A 536 -19.89 13.51 11.22
N LEU A 537 -20.14 13.60 12.52
CA LEU A 537 -20.45 12.50 13.42
C LEU A 537 -21.96 12.25 13.44
N ALA A 538 -22.42 11.07 13.05
CA ALA A 538 -23.84 10.72 13.14
C ALA A 538 -24.30 10.68 14.60
N HIS A 539 -25.29 11.53 14.97
CA HIS A 539 -25.76 11.67 16.34
C HIS A 539 -27.18 12.29 16.40
N PRO A 540 -28.15 11.71 17.14
CA PRO A 540 -29.55 12.16 17.14
C PRO A 540 -29.78 13.64 17.51
N SER A 541 -28.86 14.24 18.29
CA SER A 541 -28.93 15.67 18.64
C SER A 541 -28.26 16.61 17.62
N GLY A 542 -27.83 16.11 16.46
CA GLY A 542 -27.16 16.88 15.42
C GLY A 542 -28.12 17.68 14.55
N THR A 543 -27.69 18.85 14.07
CA THR A 543 -28.50 19.72 13.18
C THR A 543 -28.13 19.59 11.70
N SER A 544 -27.27 18.62 11.34
CA SER A 544 -26.79 18.40 9.97
C SER A 544 -27.42 17.17 9.31
N GLU A 545 -27.94 17.31 8.09
CA GLU A 545 -28.51 16.21 7.29
C GLU A 545 -27.39 15.46 6.55
N LEU A 546 -27.26 14.13 6.74
CA LEU A 546 -26.23 13.32 6.06
C LEU A 546 -26.61 13.03 4.59
N LEU A 547 -25.62 13.04 3.69
CA LEU A 547 -25.86 12.80 2.26
C LEU A 547 -26.00 11.29 1.95
N PRO A 548 -26.99 10.88 1.13
CA PRO A 548 -27.14 9.49 0.71
C PRO A 548 -25.85 8.90 0.11
N GLY A 549 -25.50 7.68 0.54
CA GLY A 549 -24.34 6.93 0.03
C GLY A 549 -22.98 7.28 0.66
N THR A 550 -22.91 8.13 1.69
CA THR A 550 -21.65 8.32 2.44
C THR A 550 -21.31 7.12 3.31
N ARG A 551 -20.11 6.54 3.13
CA ARG A 551 -19.56 5.51 4.03
C ARG A 551 -18.78 6.16 5.18
N PRO A 552 -18.78 5.57 6.40
CA PRO A 552 -17.99 6.07 7.50
C PRO A 552 -16.51 5.73 7.32
N PHE A 553 -15.62 6.66 7.69
CA PHE A 553 -14.16 6.49 7.59
C PHE A 553 -13.48 6.19 8.94
N ALA A 554 -14.20 6.37 10.06
CA ALA A 554 -13.77 6.04 11.41
C ALA A 554 -14.98 5.90 12.36
N TRP A 555 -14.77 5.35 13.55
CA TRP A 555 -15.78 5.17 14.60
C TRP A 555 -15.27 5.74 15.94
N LEU A 556 -16.13 6.43 16.69
CA LEU A 556 -15.85 7.04 18.00
C LEU A 556 -16.63 6.35 19.12
N GLU A 557 -16.02 6.25 20.30
CA GLU A 557 -16.62 5.64 21.51
C GLU A 557 -17.34 6.69 22.39
N ASP A 558 -18.35 6.25 23.17
CA ASP A 558 -19.25 7.11 23.96
C ASP A 558 -18.56 8.14 24.85
N ARG A 559 -17.42 7.79 25.47
CA ARG A 559 -16.69 8.72 26.35
C ARG A 559 -16.15 9.96 25.61
N LEU A 560 -15.97 9.89 24.29
CA LEU A 560 -15.61 11.05 23.47
C LEU A 560 -16.83 11.90 23.07
N LEU A 561 -18.04 11.33 22.99
CA LEU A 561 -19.27 12.08 22.71
C LEU A 561 -19.48 13.19 23.76
N THR A 562 -19.28 12.85 25.04
CA THR A 562 -19.40 13.78 26.17
C THR A 562 -18.37 14.92 26.10
N HIS A 563 -17.15 14.67 25.59
CA HIS A 563 -16.12 15.71 25.38
C HIS A 563 -16.37 16.57 24.14
N LEU A 564 -17.18 16.10 23.18
CA LEU A 564 -17.59 16.82 21.97
C LEU A 564 -18.91 17.61 22.16
N GLY A 565 -19.45 17.65 23.38
CA GLY A 565 -20.67 18.40 23.72
C GLY A 565 -21.98 17.67 23.41
N ALA A 566 -21.93 16.40 23.02
CA ALA A 566 -23.11 15.55 22.89
C ALA A 566 -23.53 15.00 24.26
N ARG A 567 -24.84 14.92 24.52
CA ARG A 567 -25.35 14.32 25.75
C ARG A 567 -25.23 12.78 25.67
N PRO A 568 -24.54 12.11 26.61
CA PRO A 568 -24.63 10.66 26.73
C PRO A 568 -26.08 10.28 27.12
N MET A 569 -26.56 9.14 26.62
CA MET A 569 -27.85 8.60 27.07
C MET A 569 -27.74 8.19 28.55
N ALA A 570 -28.72 8.59 29.36
CA ALA A 570 -28.73 8.30 30.78
C ALA A 570 -29.12 6.83 31.03
N ALA A 571 -28.27 6.09 31.74
CA ALA A 571 -28.66 4.81 32.32
C ALA A 571 -29.65 5.02 33.48
N PRO A 572 -30.64 4.13 33.69
CA PRO A 572 -31.51 4.18 34.85
C PRO A 572 -30.71 3.88 36.13
N VAL A 573 -30.98 4.63 37.20
CA VAL A 573 -30.39 4.38 38.52
C VAL A 573 -31.20 3.30 39.23
N PRO A 574 -30.58 2.19 39.70
CA PRO A 574 -31.29 1.21 40.51
C PRO A 574 -31.51 1.73 41.93
N ASN A 575 -32.76 1.67 42.41
CA ASN A 575 -33.07 1.84 43.82
C ASN A 575 -32.55 0.61 44.60
N GLY A 576 -31.85 0.84 45.71
CA GLY A 576 -31.45 -0.25 46.59
C GLY A 576 -32.57 -0.71 47.51
N ALA A 577 -32.74 -2.02 47.66
CA ALA A 577 -33.23 -2.68 48.86
C ALA A 577 -32.78 -4.15 48.83
N ALA A 578 -32.21 -4.65 49.93
CA ALA A 578 -31.75 -6.03 50.01
C ALA A 578 -32.93 -7.01 50.01
N ALA A 579 -32.91 -7.96 49.08
CA ALA A 579 -33.70 -9.18 49.10
C ALA A 579 -32.79 -10.35 48.65
N GLN A 580 -33.15 -11.58 49.00
CA GLN A 580 -32.41 -12.77 48.56
C GLN A 580 -32.71 -13.01 47.07
N GLU A 581 -31.86 -12.47 46.19
CA GLU A 581 -32.06 -12.57 44.75
C GLU A 581 -31.73 -13.96 44.21
N GLU A 582 -32.74 -14.62 43.63
CA GLU A 582 -32.51 -15.66 42.62
C GLU A 582 -31.63 -15.11 41.49
N VAL A 583 -30.82 -15.98 40.87
CA VAL A 583 -29.97 -15.61 39.72
C VAL A 583 -30.84 -15.41 38.48
N LEU A 584 -31.49 -14.26 38.39
CA LEU A 584 -32.33 -13.86 37.26
C LEU A 584 -31.48 -13.24 36.15
N LEU A 585 -31.75 -13.64 34.91
CA LEU A 585 -31.13 -13.03 33.73
C LEU A 585 -31.62 -11.58 33.53
N PRO A 586 -30.79 -10.67 33.00
CA PRO A 586 -31.16 -9.26 32.88
C PRO A 586 -32.38 -9.05 31.99
N SER A 587 -33.39 -8.33 32.50
CA SER A 587 -34.61 -7.99 31.76
C SER A 587 -34.38 -7.12 30.52
N GLY A 588 -33.19 -6.49 30.40
CA GLY A 588 -32.77 -5.73 29.22
C GLY A 588 -32.37 -6.55 27.99
N LEU A 589 -32.42 -7.89 28.04
CA LEU A 589 -32.04 -8.79 26.93
C LEU A 589 -32.78 -8.54 25.60
N GLU A 590 -33.95 -7.89 25.62
CA GLU A 590 -34.66 -7.47 24.39
C GLU A 590 -33.92 -6.40 23.58
N ALA A 591 -33.09 -5.58 24.22
CA ALA A 591 -32.32 -4.51 23.57
C ALA A 591 -31.01 -5.01 22.92
N ALA A 592 -30.53 -6.20 23.31
CA ALA A 592 -29.27 -6.79 22.86
C ALA A 592 -29.45 -8.20 22.24
N PRO A 593 -30.21 -8.34 21.13
CA PRO A 593 -30.52 -9.65 20.56
C PRO A 593 -29.27 -10.38 20.03
N SER A 594 -28.93 -11.53 20.63
CA SER A 594 -27.90 -12.44 20.11
C SER A 594 -28.24 -13.01 18.73
N TRP A 595 -29.53 -13.07 18.40
CA TRP A 595 -30.05 -13.70 17.19
C TRP A 595 -30.82 -12.68 16.36
N LEU A 596 -30.29 -12.35 15.18
CA LEU A 596 -30.83 -11.35 14.26
C LEU A 596 -31.60 -12.01 13.10
N PRO A 597 -32.50 -11.28 12.43
CA PRO A 597 -33.09 -11.73 11.18
C PRO A 597 -32.02 -12.03 10.12
N LEU A 598 -32.35 -12.98 9.22
CA LEU A 598 -31.55 -13.26 8.04
C LEU A 598 -31.44 -12.02 7.15
N ARG A 599 -30.28 -11.87 6.49
CA ARG A 599 -30.04 -10.88 5.44
C ARG A 599 -30.38 -11.49 4.08
N LEU A 600 -30.62 -10.63 3.08
CA LEU A 600 -30.87 -11.02 1.69
C LEU A 600 -29.78 -11.94 1.08
N GLN A 601 -28.57 -11.87 1.61
CA GLN A 601 -27.38 -12.61 1.18
C GLN A 601 -27.14 -13.93 1.93
N ASP A 602 -27.93 -14.22 2.97
CA ASP A 602 -27.74 -15.41 3.80
C ASP A 602 -28.45 -16.62 3.16
N LEU A 603 -28.04 -17.83 3.54
CA LEU A 603 -28.74 -19.05 3.15
C LEU A 603 -30.16 -19.05 3.77
N HIS A 604 -31.12 -19.57 3.03
CA HIS A 604 -32.51 -19.71 3.48
C HIS A 604 -32.86 -21.15 3.87
N ALA A 605 -32.08 -22.13 3.40
CA ALA A 605 -32.16 -23.54 3.79
C ALA A 605 -30.76 -24.18 3.75
N LEU A 606 -30.56 -25.22 4.56
CA LEU A 606 -29.29 -25.95 4.68
C LEU A 606 -29.53 -27.39 5.17
N GLY A 607 -29.25 -28.38 4.32
CA GLY A 607 -29.65 -29.75 4.60
C GLY A 607 -31.18 -29.85 4.69
N PRO A 608 -31.74 -30.57 5.69
CA PRO A 608 -33.19 -30.63 5.91
C PRO A 608 -33.77 -29.40 6.63
N TYR A 609 -32.95 -28.39 6.98
CA TYR A 609 -33.37 -27.28 7.84
C TYR A 609 -33.62 -25.99 7.06
N THR A 610 -34.77 -25.36 7.31
CA THR A 610 -35.07 -23.98 6.89
C THR A 610 -34.44 -23.02 7.89
N LEU A 611 -33.69 -22.01 7.43
CA LEU A 611 -33.01 -21.06 8.32
C LEU A 611 -33.97 -19.92 8.71
N LEU A 612 -33.95 -19.54 9.99
CA LEU A 612 -34.87 -18.56 10.59
C LEU A 612 -34.16 -17.30 11.09
N ARG A 613 -33.00 -17.48 11.75
CA ARG A 613 -32.21 -16.40 12.38
C ARG A 613 -30.73 -16.67 12.21
N ARG A 614 -29.90 -15.63 12.31
CA ARG A 614 -28.44 -15.71 12.30
C ARG A 614 -27.85 -15.16 13.58
N ASP A 615 -26.64 -15.58 13.92
CA ASP A 615 -25.83 -14.95 14.97
C ASP A 615 -25.57 -13.46 14.67
N GLY A 616 -25.78 -12.62 15.68
CA GLY A 616 -25.53 -11.19 15.66
C GLY A 616 -24.05 -10.82 15.67
N ALA A 617 -23.19 -11.64 16.30
CA ALA A 617 -21.77 -11.39 16.47
C ALA A 617 -20.93 -11.57 15.19
N GLY A 618 -21.47 -12.26 14.18
CA GLY A 618 -20.85 -12.38 12.85
C GLY A 618 -19.60 -13.26 12.81
N GLY A 619 -19.53 -14.29 13.66
CA GLY A 619 -18.40 -15.21 13.72
C GLY A 619 -18.21 -16.08 12.46
N THR A 620 -17.01 -16.62 12.32
CA THR A 620 -16.67 -17.68 11.35
C THR A 620 -16.18 -18.94 12.10
N PRO A 621 -16.82 -20.12 11.95
CA PRO A 621 -18.04 -20.36 11.19
C PRO A 621 -19.24 -19.60 11.77
N THR A 622 -20.17 -19.25 10.89
CA THR A 622 -21.39 -18.50 11.20
C THR A 622 -22.41 -19.46 11.81
N ALA A 623 -23.11 -18.99 12.84
CA ALA A 623 -24.23 -19.72 13.44
C ALA A 623 -25.58 -19.22 12.89
N TYR A 624 -26.50 -20.15 12.69
CA TYR A 624 -27.90 -19.90 12.37
C TYR A 624 -28.81 -20.70 13.30
N ILE A 625 -30.03 -20.24 13.52
CA ILE A 625 -31.12 -21.06 14.02
C ILE A 625 -31.92 -21.50 12.79
N GLY A 626 -32.19 -22.80 12.69
CA GLY A 626 -33.06 -23.37 11.66
C GLY A 626 -34.02 -24.40 12.24
N GLU A 627 -34.98 -24.81 11.43
CA GLU A 627 -36.09 -25.70 11.79
C GLU A 627 -36.30 -26.72 10.66
N ASP A 628 -36.53 -28.00 10.99
CA ASP A 628 -36.84 -29.03 10.00
C ASP A 628 -38.36 -29.14 9.72
N GLU A 629 -38.75 -30.09 8.86
CA GLU A 629 -40.15 -30.30 8.47
C GLU A 629 -41.06 -30.73 9.64
N ASP A 630 -40.49 -31.29 10.72
CA ASP A 630 -41.20 -31.71 11.93
C ASP A 630 -41.29 -30.59 13.00
N GLY A 631 -40.71 -29.41 12.73
CA GLY A 631 -40.72 -28.25 13.64
C GLY A 631 -39.60 -28.26 14.69
N LEU A 632 -38.59 -29.12 14.57
CA LEU A 632 -37.48 -29.18 15.53
C LEU A 632 -36.47 -28.07 15.25
N GLN A 633 -36.35 -27.12 16.17
CA GLN A 633 -35.37 -26.04 16.08
C GLN A 633 -33.96 -26.48 16.53
N VAL A 634 -32.97 -26.16 15.69
CA VAL A 634 -31.55 -26.51 15.86
C VAL A 634 -30.63 -25.30 15.68
N LEU A 635 -29.47 -25.35 16.33
CA LEU A 635 -28.36 -24.43 16.11
C LEU A 635 -27.42 -24.98 15.03
N LEU A 636 -27.39 -24.35 13.86
CA LEU A 636 -26.60 -24.74 12.71
C LEU A 636 -25.29 -23.96 12.62
N ARG A 637 -24.17 -24.67 12.56
CA ARG A 637 -22.81 -24.12 12.40
C ARG A 637 -22.36 -24.34 10.95
N VAL A 638 -21.97 -23.25 10.27
CA VAL A 638 -21.73 -23.23 8.82
C VAL A 638 -20.50 -22.40 8.51
N SER A 639 -19.58 -22.92 7.68
CA SER A 639 -18.44 -22.12 7.24
C SER A 639 -18.81 -21.20 6.07
N SER A 640 -18.31 -19.97 6.09
CA SER A 640 -18.57 -18.96 5.06
C SER A 640 -17.93 -19.28 3.70
N SER A 641 -17.03 -20.27 3.63
CA SER A 641 -16.46 -20.78 2.39
C SER A 641 -16.95 -22.21 2.13
N SER A 642 -18.07 -22.30 1.41
CA SER A 642 -18.77 -23.56 1.09
C SER A 642 -17.86 -24.64 0.50
N ALA A 643 -16.95 -24.28 -0.42
CA ALA A 643 -16.11 -25.23 -1.15
C ALA A 643 -14.79 -25.65 -0.45
N SER A 644 -14.40 -25.05 0.68
CA SER A 644 -13.04 -25.22 1.22
C SER A 644 -12.82 -26.55 1.95
N PRO A 645 -11.73 -27.32 1.69
CA PRO A 645 -11.35 -28.47 2.51
C PRO A 645 -11.11 -28.11 3.98
N VAL A 646 -10.56 -26.92 4.23
CA VAL A 646 -10.33 -26.38 5.58
C VAL A 646 -11.65 -26.19 6.33
N ALA A 647 -12.74 -25.79 5.65
CA ALA A 647 -14.05 -25.65 6.30
C ALA A 647 -14.56 -26.98 6.89
N ARG A 648 -14.30 -28.08 6.19
CA ARG A 648 -14.65 -29.44 6.64
C ARG A 648 -13.80 -29.85 7.84
N GLU A 649 -12.49 -29.64 7.75
CA GLU A 649 -11.53 -29.91 8.83
C GLU A 649 -11.88 -29.19 10.15
N LEU A 650 -12.19 -27.89 10.07
CA LEU A 650 -12.58 -27.08 11.24
C LEU A 650 -13.90 -27.55 11.89
N LEU A 651 -14.89 -27.86 11.07
CA LEU A 651 -16.19 -28.36 11.57
C LEU A 651 -16.10 -29.80 12.08
N ASP A 652 -15.21 -30.64 11.54
CA ASP A 652 -14.94 -31.99 12.07
C ASP A 652 -14.21 -31.90 13.42
N ASN A 653 -13.29 -30.94 13.60
CA ASN A 653 -12.64 -30.63 14.87
C ASN A 653 -13.65 -30.13 15.93
N GLU A 654 -14.53 -29.19 15.57
CA GLU A 654 -15.63 -28.73 16.45
C GLU A 654 -16.57 -29.89 16.82
N ARG A 655 -16.96 -30.72 15.85
CA ARG A 655 -17.79 -31.93 16.05
C ARG A 655 -17.13 -32.96 16.98
N ALA A 656 -15.81 -33.16 16.86
CA ALA A 656 -15.05 -34.08 17.72
C ALA A 656 -15.02 -33.60 19.18
N ALA A 657 -14.77 -32.31 19.41
CA ALA A 657 -14.81 -31.73 20.76
C ALA A 657 -16.21 -31.83 21.38
N LEU A 658 -17.25 -31.44 20.64
CA LEU A 658 -18.65 -31.50 21.09
C LEU A 658 -19.08 -32.92 21.50
N ARG A 659 -18.79 -33.93 20.67
CA ARG A 659 -19.08 -35.34 20.97
C ARG A 659 -18.36 -35.84 22.22
N ARG A 660 -17.18 -35.29 22.53
CA ARG A 660 -16.36 -35.70 23.67
C ARG A 660 -16.69 -34.96 24.97
N MET A 661 -17.35 -33.80 24.87
CA MET A 661 -18.00 -33.13 26.01
C MET A 661 -19.31 -33.82 26.43
N ASP A 662 -19.96 -34.51 25.48
CA ASP A 662 -21.13 -35.39 25.69
C ASP A 662 -22.32 -34.68 26.35
N GLY A 663 -22.76 -33.58 25.73
CA GLY A 663 -23.93 -32.80 26.17
C GLY A 663 -23.76 -32.02 27.48
N ALA A 664 -22.67 -32.21 28.22
CA ALA A 664 -22.40 -31.53 29.48
C ALA A 664 -21.47 -30.33 29.26
N TYR A 665 -21.95 -29.12 29.61
CA TYR A 665 -21.29 -27.82 29.31
C TYR A 665 -21.09 -27.54 27.81
N ALA A 666 -21.78 -28.27 26.93
CA ALA A 666 -21.71 -28.16 25.47
C ALA A 666 -23.03 -28.66 24.86
N PRO A 667 -23.54 -28.08 23.75
CA PRO A 667 -24.76 -28.59 23.12
C PRO A 667 -24.50 -29.96 22.46
N ALA A 668 -25.51 -30.83 22.46
CA ALA A 668 -25.41 -32.13 21.81
C ALA A 668 -25.42 -31.99 20.27
N VAL A 669 -24.64 -32.82 19.57
CA VAL A 669 -24.67 -32.90 18.10
C VAL A 669 -25.91 -33.68 17.66
N VAL A 670 -26.82 -33.03 16.95
CA VAL A 670 -28.06 -33.62 16.41
C VAL A 670 -27.78 -34.30 15.07
N ALA A 671 -27.19 -33.57 14.13
CA ALA A 671 -26.85 -34.07 12.80
C ALA A 671 -25.62 -33.34 12.24
N SER A 672 -24.98 -33.90 11.21
CA SER A 672 -23.89 -33.24 10.50
C SER A 672 -23.71 -33.84 9.11
N ASP A 673 -23.55 -33.00 8.09
CA ASP A 673 -22.93 -33.41 6.83
C ASP A 673 -21.71 -32.55 6.55
N LEU A 674 -20.54 -33.19 6.53
CA LEU A 674 -19.25 -32.55 6.34
C LEU A 674 -18.57 -32.98 5.04
N ARG A 675 -19.08 -33.99 4.33
CA ARG A 675 -18.34 -34.66 3.24
C ARG A 675 -19.09 -34.67 1.91
N ASP A 676 -20.40 -34.89 1.95
CA ASP A 676 -21.19 -35.21 0.77
C ASP A 676 -22.06 -34.04 0.28
N VAL A 677 -21.96 -32.88 0.93
CA VAL A 677 -22.66 -31.62 0.58
C VAL A 677 -21.75 -30.50 0.04
N PRO A 678 -22.30 -29.59 -0.80
CA PRO A 678 -21.60 -28.39 -1.27
C PRO A 678 -21.30 -27.34 -0.18
N VAL A 679 -21.98 -27.38 0.96
CA VAL A 679 -21.76 -26.50 2.12
C VAL A 679 -21.70 -27.39 3.36
N PRO A 680 -20.54 -27.61 4.01
CA PRO A 680 -20.47 -28.46 5.19
C PRO A 680 -21.16 -27.78 6.38
N TRP A 681 -21.94 -28.56 7.14
CA TRP A 681 -22.78 -28.07 8.22
C TRP A 681 -22.84 -29.04 9.40
N LEU A 682 -23.09 -28.47 10.58
CA LEU A 682 -23.21 -29.19 11.84
C LEU A 682 -24.44 -28.64 12.59
N ALA A 683 -25.43 -29.49 12.83
CA ALA A 683 -26.64 -29.17 13.59
C ALA A 683 -26.48 -29.60 15.05
N LEU A 684 -26.71 -28.66 15.95
CA LEU A 684 -26.59 -28.81 17.39
C LEU A 684 -27.97 -28.62 18.03
N ARG A 685 -28.19 -29.25 19.19
CA ARG A 685 -29.40 -29.02 19.99
C ARG A 685 -29.46 -27.54 20.34
N LEU A 686 -30.55 -26.87 20.00
CA LEU A 686 -30.76 -25.48 20.40
C LEU A 686 -30.96 -25.43 21.93
N ASP A 687 -30.28 -24.51 22.59
CA ASP A 687 -30.53 -24.19 23.99
C ASP A 687 -31.56 -23.06 24.06
N THR A 688 -32.53 -23.19 24.97
CA THR A 688 -33.60 -22.21 25.18
C THR A 688 -33.72 -21.84 26.65
N LEU A 689 -34.31 -20.67 26.91
CA LEU A 689 -34.78 -20.24 28.23
C LEU A 689 -36.14 -20.89 28.54
N GLY A 690 -36.62 -20.79 29.79
CA GLY A 690 -37.90 -21.36 30.21
C GLY A 690 -39.13 -20.80 29.49
N ASP A 691 -39.00 -19.62 28.89
CA ASP A 691 -40.02 -18.99 28.04
C ASP A 691 -39.97 -19.42 26.55
N GLY A 692 -39.09 -20.37 26.20
CA GLY A 692 -38.90 -20.89 24.84
C GLY A 692 -38.05 -20.01 23.93
N ARG A 693 -37.52 -18.86 24.37
CA ARG A 693 -36.59 -18.06 23.57
C ARG A 693 -35.22 -18.75 23.47
N PRO A 694 -34.51 -18.65 22.34
CA PRO A 694 -33.14 -19.15 22.22
C PRO A 694 -32.20 -18.50 23.25
N ALA A 695 -31.32 -19.30 23.84
CA ALA A 695 -30.34 -18.86 24.83
C ALA A 695 -29.46 -17.72 24.26
N PRO A 696 -29.25 -16.62 25.01
CA PRO A 696 -28.34 -15.55 24.62
C PRO A 696 -26.87 -15.99 24.74
N THR A 697 -26.00 -15.32 23.98
CA THR A 697 -24.56 -15.40 24.23
C THR A 697 -24.19 -14.63 25.49
N LEU A 698 -23.14 -15.06 26.20
CA LEU A 698 -22.60 -14.30 27.34
C LEU A 698 -22.22 -12.87 26.93
N ARG A 699 -21.79 -12.65 25.68
CA ARG A 699 -21.62 -11.31 25.10
C ARG A 699 -22.89 -10.45 25.28
N ALA A 700 -24.04 -10.93 24.82
CA ALA A 700 -25.29 -10.18 24.94
C ALA A 700 -25.75 -10.00 26.40
N VAL A 701 -25.49 -10.98 27.27
CA VAL A 701 -25.73 -10.84 28.71
C VAL A 701 -24.88 -9.70 29.30
N LEU A 702 -23.58 -9.63 28.98
CA LEU A 702 -22.70 -8.56 29.44
C LEU A 702 -23.07 -7.19 28.85
N ASP A 703 -23.42 -7.14 27.56
CA ASP A 703 -23.82 -5.91 26.88
C ASP A 703 -25.16 -5.37 27.45
N ALA A 704 -26.04 -6.23 27.98
CA ALA A 704 -27.32 -5.87 28.60
C ALA A 704 -27.24 -5.58 30.11
N ALA A 705 -26.39 -6.29 30.87
CA ALA A 705 -26.27 -6.12 32.32
C ALA A 705 -25.25 -5.06 32.73
N GLY A 706 -24.21 -4.84 31.92
CA GLY A 706 -23.05 -4.05 32.31
C GLY A 706 -22.12 -4.80 33.28
N PRO A 707 -21.43 -4.09 34.21
CA PRO A 707 -20.55 -4.70 35.20
C PRO A 707 -21.32 -5.61 36.16
N LEU A 708 -20.86 -6.85 36.35
CA LEU A 708 -21.49 -7.86 37.20
C LEU A 708 -20.79 -8.07 38.55
N ALA A 709 -19.68 -7.37 38.84
CA ALA A 709 -18.99 -7.53 40.13
C ALA A 709 -19.93 -7.35 41.33
N GLY A 710 -19.76 -8.17 42.36
CA GLY A 710 -20.64 -8.21 43.53
C GLY A 710 -21.99 -8.91 43.33
N THR A 711 -22.40 -9.26 42.10
CA THR A 711 -23.69 -9.93 41.85
C THR A 711 -23.61 -11.46 42.02
N PRO A 712 -24.71 -12.14 42.41
CA PRO A 712 -24.79 -13.61 42.37
C PRO A 712 -24.53 -14.19 40.97
N LEU A 713 -24.98 -13.49 39.91
CA LEU A 713 -24.79 -13.87 38.52
C LEU A 713 -23.31 -13.96 38.12
N PHE A 714 -22.45 -13.07 38.62
CA PHE A 714 -21.00 -13.13 38.36
C PHE A 714 -20.36 -14.40 38.94
N LEU A 715 -20.67 -14.72 40.19
CA LEU A 715 -20.15 -15.90 40.88
C LEU A 715 -20.65 -17.19 40.21
N TRP A 716 -21.93 -17.21 39.84
CA TRP A 716 -22.55 -18.31 39.11
C TRP A 716 -21.92 -18.53 37.73
N LEU A 717 -21.77 -17.46 36.93
CA LEU A 717 -21.12 -17.52 35.61
C LEU A 717 -19.68 -18.03 35.72
N GLY A 718 -18.90 -17.50 36.66
CA GLY A 718 -17.52 -17.93 36.87
C GLY A 718 -17.41 -19.39 37.32
N TRP A 719 -18.30 -19.84 38.19
CA TRP A 719 -18.33 -21.23 38.67
C TRP A 719 -18.72 -22.21 37.56
N HIS A 720 -19.73 -21.90 36.74
CA HIS A 720 -20.07 -22.75 35.59
C HIS A 720 -18.98 -22.71 34.49
N LEU A 721 -18.35 -21.56 34.22
CA LEU A 721 -17.30 -21.42 33.20
C LEU A 721 -16.03 -22.20 33.58
N THR A 722 -15.59 -22.09 34.82
CA THR A 722 -14.44 -22.84 35.33
C THR A 722 -14.70 -24.36 35.27
N ARG A 723 -15.90 -24.82 35.65
CA ARG A 723 -16.29 -26.23 35.51
C ARG A 723 -16.32 -26.71 34.06
N ALA A 724 -16.80 -25.88 33.12
CA ALA A 724 -16.77 -26.19 31.69
C ALA A 724 -15.33 -26.38 31.16
N VAL A 725 -14.44 -25.42 31.44
CA VAL A 725 -13.02 -25.49 31.02
C VAL A 725 -12.29 -26.65 31.70
N SER A 726 -12.57 -26.91 32.99
CA SER A 726 -12.02 -28.07 33.71
C SER A 726 -12.44 -29.40 33.09
N ARG A 727 -13.71 -29.52 32.64
CA ARG A 727 -14.18 -30.71 31.91
C ARG A 727 -13.48 -30.86 30.55
N CYS A 728 -13.28 -29.77 29.80
CA CYS A 728 -12.46 -29.80 28.58
C CYS A 728 -11.07 -30.38 28.88
N HIS A 729 -10.35 -29.82 29.87
CA HIS A 729 -8.97 -30.22 30.19
C HIS A 729 -8.89 -31.69 30.63
N ARG A 730 -9.80 -32.15 31.50
CA ARG A 730 -9.89 -33.58 31.90
C ARG A 730 -10.21 -34.52 30.74
N ARG A 731 -10.95 -34.06 29.74
CA ARG A 731 -11.22 -34.81 28.51
C ARG A 731 -10.10 -34.67 27.47
N GLY A 732 -8.96 -34.06 27.77
CA GLY A 732 -7.85 -33.87 26.84
C GLY A 732 -8.08 -32.77 25.79
N ILE A 733 -9.04 -31.88 26.02
CA ILE A 733 -9.43 -30.80 25.11
C ILE A 733 -8.92 -29.47 25.68
N VAL A 734 -8.13 -28.72 24.91
CA VAL A 734 -7.89 -27.29 25.11
C VAL A 734 -8.76 -26.54 24.11
N HIS A 735 -9.56 -25.57 24.57
CA HIS A 735 -10.49 -24.84 23.69
C HIS A 735 -9.74 -23.92 22.72
N GLY A 736 -8.71 -23.22 23.20
CA GLY A 736 -7.82 -22.40 22.39
C GLY A 736 -8.43 -21.15 21.75
N SER A 737 -9.69 -20.81 22.05
CA SER A 737 -10.42 -19.69 21.43
C SER A 737 -11.60 -19.17 22.28
N LEU A 738 -11.59 -19.39 23.59
CA LEU A 738 -12.71 -19.03 24.48
C LEU A 738 -12.93 -17.50 24.52
N THR A 739 -14.17 -17.06 24.30
CA THR A 739 -14.61 -15.66 24.30
C THR A 739 -16.05 -15.56 24.83
N PRO A 740 -16.58 -14.36 25.17
CA PRO A 740 -18.00 -14.22 25.56
C PRO A 740 -19.00 -14.56 24.44
N GLY A 741 -18.56 -14.59 23.17
CA GLY A 741 -19.39 -15.07 22.05
C GLY A 741 -19.37 -16.60 21.89
N ALA A 742 -18.44 -17.28 22.56
CA ALA A 742 -18.29 -18.74 22.55
C ALA A 742 -19.05 -19.43 23.70
N VAL A 743 -19.95 -18.71 24.37
CA VAL A 743 -20.69 -19.18 25.56
C VAL A 743 -22.16 -18.79 25.39
N LEU A 744 -23.05 -19.77 25.48
CA LEU A 744 -24.50 -19.61 25.59
C LEU A 744 -24.90 -19.73 27.07
N VAL A 745 -25.78 -18.84 27.54
CA VAL A 745 -26.22 -18.78 28.94
C VAL A 745 -27.69 -19.18 29.04
N THR A 746 -28.02 -20.15 29.90
CA THR A 746 -29.40 -20.50 30.25
C THR A 746 -29.67 -20.15 31.72
N GLU A 747 -30.90 -20.39 32.19
CA GLU A 747 -31.31 -20.15 33.58
C GLU A 747 -30.65 -21.11 34.59
N SER A 748 -30.12 -22.26 34.14
CA SER A 748 -29.62 -23.34 35.00
C SER A 748 -28.22 -23.84 34.66
N THR A 749 -27.66 -23.46 33.50
CA THR A 749 -26.28 -23.77 33.12
C THR A 749 -25.77 -22.84 32.01
N LEU A 750 -24.55 -23.06 31.55
CA LEU A 750 -24.04 -22.51 30.30
C LEU A 750 -23.50 -23.63 29.41
N HIS A 751 -23.56 -23.41 28.11
CA HIS A 751 -22.92 -24.26 27.13
C HIS A 751 -21.91 -23.48 26.31
N VAL A 752 -20.70 -24.02 26.24
CA VAL A 752 -19.64 -23.49 25.39
C VAL A 752 -19.89 -23.93 23.94
N ILE A 753 -19.39 -23.18 22.95
CA ILE A 753 -19.49 -23.42 21.51
C ILE A 753 -18.22 -22.94 20.78
N SER A 754 -18.06 -23.21 19.47
CA SER A 754 -16.93 -22.71 18.65
C SER A 754 -15.56 -23.38 18.90
N TRP A 755 -15.53 -24.70 19.01
CA TRP A 755 -14.29 -25.50 19.14
C TRP A 755 -13.47 -25.69 17.85
N THR A 756 -13.65 -24.88 16.81
CA THR A 756 -12.84 -24.99 15.57
C THR A 756 -11.34 -24.87 15.82
N SER A 757 -10.94 -24.08 16.83
CA SER A 757 -9.54 -23.88 17.25
C SER A 757 -9.04 -24.91 18.28
N ALA A 758 -9.86 -25.88 18.67
CA ALA A 758 -9.55 -26.79 19.77
C ALA A 758 -8.35 -27.69 19.47
N ARG A 759 -7.63 -28.04 20.53
CA ARG A 759 -6.58 -29.07 20.53
C ARG A 759 -7.09 -30.25 21.34
N ILE A 760 -7.19 -31.43 20.74
CA ILE A 760 -7.76 -32.65 21.33
C ILE A 760 -6.64 -33.70 21.37
N ASP A 761 -6.32 -34.21 22.57
CA ASP A 761 -5.24 -35.19 22.81
C ASP A 761 -3.87 -34.80 22.21
N GLY A 762 -3.62 -33.50 22.07
CA GLY A 762 -2.42 -32.95 21.45
C GLY A 762 -2.54 -32.66 19.94
N ALA A 763 -3.52 -33.22 19.24
CA ALA A 763 -3.80 -32.90 17.84
C ALA A 763 -4.58 -31.58 17.71
N TRP A 764 -4.32 -30.80 16.66
CA TRP A 764 -5.02 -29.54 16.35
C TRP A 764 -4.99 -29.29 14.83
N SER A 765 -5.92 -28.49 14.31
CA SER A 765 -5.91 -28.12 12.90
C SER A 765 -4.79 -27.12 12.61
N ALA A 766 -3.81 -27.52 11.79
CA ALA A 766 -2.69 -26.69 11.35
C ALA A 766 -3.09 -25.52 10.42
N SER A 767 -4.39 -25.35 10.15
CA SER A 767 -4.91 -24.26 9.35
C SER A 767 -4.82 -22.91 10.07
N VAL A 768 -4.44 -21.85 9.35
CA VAL A 768 -4.52 -20.46 9.85
C VAL A 768 -5.97 -20.09 10.20
N SER A 769 -6.97 -20.67 9.52
CA SER A 769 -8.38 -20.47 9.85
C SER A 769 -8.81 -21.17 11.15
N ALA A 770 -7.99 -22.07 11.70
CA ALA A 770 -8.14 -22.63 13.04
C ALA A 770 -7.51 -21.74 14.13
N MET A 771 -6.92 -20.59 13.77
CA MET A 771 -6.28 -19.69 14.73
C MET A 771 -7.31 -18.77 15.38
N PRO A 772 -7.36 -18.67 16.73
CA PRO A 772 -8.12 -17.61 17.38
C PRO A 772 -7.69 -16.24 16.86
N PRO A 773 -8.63 -15.37 16.43
CA PRO A 773 -8.30 -14.02 16.00
C PRO A 773 -7.62 -13.24 17.12
N ALA A 774 -6.77 -12.27 16.77
CA ALA A 774 -6.15 -11.39 17.75
C ALA A 774 -7.23 -10.64 18.53
N SER A 775 -7.30 -10.92 19.83
CA SER A 775 -8.45 -10.64 20.70
C SER A 775 -7.97 -10.47 22.13
N PRO A 776 -8.60 -9.62 22.97
CA PRO A 776 -8.20 -9.44 24.37
C PRO A 776 -8.23 -10.72 25.20
N TYR A 777 -9.01 -11.72 24.78
CA TYR A 777 -9.09 -13.04 25.41
C TYR A 777 -8.00 -14.01 24.93
N ARG A 778 -7.26 -13.70 23.86
CA ARG A 778 -6.20 -14.59 23.36
C ARG A 778 -4.94 -14.45 24.22
N ALA A 779 -4.47 -15.56 24.76
CA ALA A 779 -3.27 -15.59 25.58
C ALA A 779 -2.02 -15.14 24.78
N PRO A 780 -1.07 -14.41 25.39
CA PRO A 780 0.05 -13.77 24.69
C PRO A 780 1.04 -14.78 24.09
N GLU A 781 1.21 -15.95 24.70
CA GLU A 781 2.02 -17.04 24.20
C GLU A 781 1.42 -17.69 22.93
N VAL A 782 0.11 -17.55 22.68
CA VAL A 782 -0.54 -18.10 21.48
C VAL A 782 -0.10 -17.31 20.25
N THR A 783 1.02 -17.75 19.66
CA THR A 783 1.58 -17.21 18.41
C THR A 783 0.84 -17.72 17.17
N TYR A 784 1.13 -17.13 16.02
CA TYR A 784 0.64 -17.58 14.72
C TYR A 784 1.08 -19.01 14.33
N TRP A 785 2.02 -19.61 15.07
CA TRP A 785 2.54 -20.95 14.83
C TRP A 785 1.83 -22.04 15.66
N GLY A 786 0.95 -21.66 16.60
CA GLY A 786 0.09 -22.60 17.34
C GLY A 786 0.78 -23.37 18.48
N GLU A 787 2.09 -23.22 18.62
CA GLU A 787 2.98 -23.96 19.55
C GLU A 787 2.63 -23.83 21.04
N SER A 788 1.75 -22.89 21.42
CA SER A 788 1.40 -22.61 22.82
C SER A 788 -0.10 -22.65 23.12
N ARG A 789 -0.89 -23.45 22.37
CA ARG A 789 -2.28 -23.77 22.75
C ARG A 789 -2.32 -24.80 23.89
N ILE A 790 -1.87 -24.38 25.07
CA ILE A 790 -1.82 -25.17 26.30
C ILE A 790 -3.01 -24.83 27.22
N THR A 791 -3.25 -25.65 28.24
CA THR A 791 -4.31 -25.46 29.24
C THR A 791 -4.25 -24.09 29.92
N ALA A 792 -3.05 -23.57 30.18
CA ALA A 792 -2.82 -22.22 30.72
C ALA A 792 -3.32 -21.09 29.78
N GLY A 793 -3.43 -21.34 28.46
CA GLY A 793 -4.02 -20.39 27.51
C GLY A 793 -5.54 -20.27 27.64
N ASP A 794 -6.22 -21.37 27.97
CA ASP A 794 -7.65 -21.34 28.33
C ASP A 794 -7.85 -20.64 29.68
N VAL A 795 -6.94 -20.80 30.65
CA VAL A 795 -6.96 -20.05 31.93
C VAL A 795 -6.87 -18.54 31.69
N TYR A 796 -5.99 -18.09 30.78
CA TYR A 796 -5.91 -16.68 30.40
C TYR A 796 -7.21 -16.20 29.76
N SER A 797 -7.76 -16.99 28.82
CA SER A 797 -9.02 -16.66 28.12
C SER A 797 -10.18 -16.54 29.12
N LEU A 798 -10.29 -17.49 30.04
CA LEU A 798 -11.25 -17.52 31.14
C LEU A 798 -11.08 -16.29 32.05
N GLY A 799 -9.85 -15.98 32.48
CA GLY A 799 -9.52 -14.79 33.26
C GLY A 799 -9.98 -13.50 32.56
N ALA A 800 -9.63 -13.33 31.29
CA ALA A 800 -10.03 -12.17 30.50
C ALA A 800 -11.56 -12.06 30.30
N VAL A 801 -12.28 -13.18 30.22
CA VAL A 801 -13.76 -13.21 30.20
C VAL A 801 -14.33 -12.77 31.56
N LEU A 802 -13.77 -13.24 32.68
CA LEU A 802 -14.24 -12.88 34.01
C LEU A 802 -13.88 -11.43 34.40
N LEU A 803 -12.71 -10.91 34.00
CA LEU A 803 -12.39 -9.50 34.16
C LEU A 803 -13.34 -8.60 33.35
N HIS A 804 -13.76 -9.06 32.16
CA HIS A 804 -14.79 -8.37 31.39
C HIS A 804 -16.16 -8.43 32.09
N ALA A 805 -16.57 -9.59 32.60
CA ALA A 805 -17.81 -9.72 33.36
C ALA A 805 -17.84 -8.83 34.61
N ALA A 806 -16.73 -8.75 35.36
CA ALA A 806 -16.62 -7.92 36.55
C ALA A 806 -16.76 -6.42 36.24
N THR A 807 -16.12 -5.93 35.17
CA THR A 807 -15.96 -4.48 34.90
C THR A 807 -16.85 -3.91 33.81
N GLY A 808 -17.58 -4.76 33.08
CA GLY A 808 -18.34 -4.36 31.89
C GLY A 808 -17.48 -3.83 30.73
N ARG A 809 -16.15 -4.03 30.75
CA ARG A 809 -15.23 -3.67 29.66
C ARG A 809 -14.22 -4.78 29.35
N ALA A 810 -13.91 -4.99 28.08
CA ALA A 810 -12.94 -6.01 27.69
C ALA A 810 -11.52 -5.68 28.18
N TRP A 811 -10.84 -6.67 28.76
CA TRP A 811 -9.47 -6.57 29.27
C TRP A 811 -8.46 -6.07 28.22
N GLN A 812 -7.64 -5.07 28.56
CA GLN A 812 -6.51 -4.61 27.73
C GLN A 812 -5.20 -4.86 28.49
N GLY A 813 -4.31 -5.68 27.93
CA GLY A 813 -3.18 -6.31 28.65
C GLY A 813 -2.21 -5.41 29.44
N TYR A 814 -2.24 -4.10 29.20
CA TYR A 814 -1.38 -3.09 29.84
C TYR A 814 -2.06 -2.30 30.98
N GLU A 815 -3.31 -2.62 31.35
CA GLU A 815 -4.14 -1.79 32.24
C GLU A 815 -4.25 -2.29 33.70
N ARG A 816 -3.37 -3.18 34.20
CA ARG A 816 -3.48 -3.75 35.57
C ARG A 816 -3.70 -2.71 36.68
N ASP A 817 -2.91 -1.63 36.68
CA ASP A 817 -3.01 -0.55 37.67
C ASP A 817 -4.21 0.38 37.45
N ALA A 818 -4.81 0.39 36.27
CA ALA A 818 -6.07 1.07 36.02
C ALA A 818 -7.26 0.21 36.47
N LEU A 819 -7.18 -1.12 36.26
CA LEU A 819 -8.20 -2.08 36.69
C LEU A 819 -8.34 -2.11 38.21
N ARG A 820 -7.23 -2.12 38.97
CA ARG A 820 -7.24 -1.97 40.44
C ARG A 820 -7.84 -0.64 40.95
N ARG A 821 -8.08 0.33 40.06
CA ARG A 821 -8.73 1.63 40.35
C ARG A 821 -10.12 1.77 39.73
N ASP A 822 -10.62 0.76 38.99
CA ASP A 822 -12.00 0.78 38.50
C ASP A 822 -12.93 0.43 39.67
N PRO A 823 -13.96 1.27 39.98
CA PRO A 823 -14.82 1.07 41.14
C PRO A 823 -15.45 -0.33 41.19
N TRP A 824 -15.91 -0.85 40.05
CA TRP A 824 -16.58 -2.15 39.98
C TRP A 824 -15.60 -3.32 40.17
N PHE A 825 -14.33 -3.15 39.78
CA PHE A 825 -13.32 -4.16 40.11
C PHE A 825 -12.96 -4.14 41.61
N GLY A 826 -13.09 -2.98 42.26
CA GLY A 826 -12.91 -2.80 43.71
C GLY A 826 -13.99 -3.45 44.58
N ASP A 827 -15.17 -3.75 44.01
CA ASP A 827 -16.26 -4.46 44.70
C ASP A 827 -16.03 -5.99 44.75
N LEU A 828 -14.98 -6.51 44.10
CA LEU A 828 -14.55 -7.89 44.26
C LEU A 828 -13.72 -8.06 45.54
N ASP A 829 -13.95 -9.17 46.23
CA ASP A 829 -13.08 -9.60 47.33
C ASP A 829 -11.61 -9.71 46.88
N GLY A 830 -10.68 -9.25 47.73
CA GLY A 830 -9.29 -9.03 47.36
C GLY A 830 -8.55 -10.29 46.91
N GLU A 831 -8.84 -11.43 47.54
CA GLU A 831 -8.27 -12.73 47.16
C GLU A 831 -8.74 -13.14 45.74
N LEU A 832 -10.03 -12.96 45.45
CA LEU A 832 -10.61 -13.28 44.14
C LEU A 832 -10.12 -12.30 43.06
N ALA A 833 -10.01 -11.01 43.37
CA ALA A 833 -9.47 -10.00 42.47
C ALA A 833 -8.01 -10.30 42.08
N ASP A 834 -7.16 -10.66 43.05
CA ASP A 834 -5.77 -11.06 42.80
C ASP A 834 -5.68 -12.39 42.03
N LEU A 835 -6.57 -13.35 42.30
CA LEU A 835 -6.64 -14.61 41.56
C LEU A 835 -6.98 -14.38 40.07
N LEU A 836 -7.98 -13.55 39.77
CA LEU A 836 -8.36 -13.20 38.39
C LEU A 836 -7.26 -12.41 37.67
N LEU A 837 -6.54 -11.52 38.37
CA LEU A 837 -5.39 -10.83 37.81
C LEU A 837 -4.24 -11.80 37.50
N ARG A 838 -4.02 -12.86 38.30
CA ARG A 838 -3.02 -13.91 38.00
C ARG A 838 -3.38 -14.74 36.77
N CYS A 839 -4.67 -15.00 36.50
CA CYS A 839 -5.10 -15.69 35.28
C CYS A 839 -4.59 -15.02 34.01
N VAL A 840 -4.56 -13.68 33.96
CA VAL A 840 -4.11 -12.90 32.79
C VAL A 840 -2.62 -12.53 32.81
N THR A 841 -1.78 -13.29 33.53
CA THR A 841 -0.32 -13.10 33.55
C THR A 841 0.30 -13.50 32.21
N ALA A 842 1.38 -12.81 31.79
CA ALA A 842 2.02 -13.07 30.51
C ALA A 842 2.67 -14.46 30.48
N GLU A 843 3.42 -14.79 31.52
CA GLU A 843 4.06 -16.07 31.77
C GLU A 843 2.99 -17.15 32.08
N PRO A 844 2.90 -18.24 31.28
CA PRO A 844 1.91 -19.29 31.51
C PRO A 844 2.07 -20.02 32.85
N GLU A 845 3.30 -20.15 33.36
CA GLU A 845 3.61 -20.79 34.65
C GLU A 845 3.17 -19.95 35.85
N GLY A 846 2.93 -18.64 35.65
CA GLY A 846 2.47 -17.72 36.68
C GLY A 846 0.94 -17.69 36.88
N ARG A 847 0.20 -18.55 36.17
CA ARG A 847 -1.28 -18.59 36.18
C ARG A 847 -1.79 -19.69 37.12
N PRO A 848 -2.90 -19.46 37.84
CA PRO A 848 -3.54 -20.49 38.65
C PRO A 848 -4.12 -21.60 37.76
N THR A 849 -4.36 -22.76 38.35
CA THR A 849 -5.15 -23.82 37.74
C THR A 849 -6.63 -23.44 37.66
N VAL A 850 -7.36 -24.02 36.71
CA VAL A 850 -8.82 -23.83 36.60
C VAL A 850 -9.55 -24.28 37.88
N ARG A 851 -9.00 -25.26 38.60
CA ARG A 851 -9.55 -25.76 39.88
C ARG A 851 -9.47 -24.70 40.98
N GLU A 852 -8.32 -24.05 41.17
CA GLU A 852 -8.19 -22.97 42.16
C GLU A 852 -9.16 -21.80 41.90
N VAL A 853 -9.40 -21.47 40.63
CA VAL A 853 -10.40 -20.44 40.25
C VAL A 853 -11.83 -20.90 40.53
N ALA A 854 -12.16 -22.16 40.22
CA ALA A 854 -13.47 -22.75 40.51
C ALA A 854 -13.77 -22.82 42.01
N ASP A 855 -12.81 -23.27 42.81
CA ASP A 855 -12.93 -23.43 44.26
C ASP A 855 -13.12 -22.06 44.94
N ALA A 856 -12.36 -21.04 44.53
CA ALA A 856 -12.49 -19.67 45.03
C ALA A 856 -13.86 -19.03 44.72
N LEU A 857 -14.43 -19.32 43.55
CA LEU A 857 -15.76 -18.84 43.15
C LEU A 857 -16.88 -19.64 43.85
N GLY A 858 -16.73 -20.97 43.92
CA GLY A 858 -17.69 -21.87 44.57
C GLY A 858 -17.83 -21.62 46.07
N ALA A 859 -16.73 -21.33 46.76
CA ALA A 859 -16.74 -20.96 48.19
C ALA A 859 -17.54 -19.67 48.49
N ARG A 860 -17.81 -18.86 47.46
CA ARG A 860 -18.53 -17.58 47.57
C ARG A 860 -19.97 -17.67 47.00
N LEU A 861 -20.34 -18.76 46.33
CA LEU A 861 -21.65 -18.95 45.70
C LEU A 861 -22.61 -19.77 46.60
N PRO A 862 -23.72 -19.19 47.09
CA PRO A 862 -24.68 -19.93 47.92
C PRO A 862 -25.28 -21.13 47.19
N GLY A 863 -25.34 -22.29 47.85
CA GLY A 863 -25.92 -23.51 47.27
C GLY A 863 -25.05 -24.23 46.23
N ALA A 864 -23.82 -23.74 45.96
CA ALA A 864 -22.87 -24.49 45.16
C ALA A 864 -22.58 -25.86 45.81
N GLN A 865 -22.87 -26.95 45.11
CA GLN A 865 -22.51 -28.26 45.61
C GLN A 865 -20.98 -28.43 45.65
N PRO A 866 -20.43 -29.06 46.71
CA PRO A 866 -19.02 -29.41 46.79
C PRO A 866 -18.56 -30.17 45.53
N TRP A 867 -17.27 -30.08 45.24
CA TRP A 867 -16.68 -30.81 44.12
C TRP A 867 -16.70 -32.32 44.41
N GLU A 868 -17.72 -33.03 43.93
CA GLU A 868 -17.76 -34.49 44.03
C GLU A 868 -16.65 -35.12 43.17
N GLU A 869 -15.83 -35.96 43.79
CA GLU A 869 -14.72 -36.70 43.18
C GLU A 869 -15.17 -37.88 42.29
N ALA A 870 -16.48 -38.02 42.08
CA ALA A 870 -17.14 -39.21 41.51
C ALA A 870 -16.83 -39.52 40.03
N ASP A 871 -16.03 -38.70 39.35
CA ASP A 871 -15.64 -38.88 37.93
C ASP A 871 -14.14 -39.25 37.77
N ASP A 872 -13.38 -39.44 38.86
CA ASP A 872 -11.93 -39.75 38.84
C ASP A 872 -11.61 -41.24 38.48
N ALA A 873 -12.59 -42.02 38.04
CA ALA A 873 -12.46 -43.44 37.70
C ALA A 873 -11.74 -43.74 36.37
N LEU A 874 -11.28 -42.71 35.62
CA LEU A 874 -10.40 -42.86 34.46
C LEU A 874 -9.17 -41.97 34.58
N ALA A 875 -8.23 -42.40 35.43
CA ALA A 875 -6.87 -41.89 35.40
C ALA A 875 -6.21 -42.21 34.03
N PRO A 876 -5.49 -41.26 33.40
CA PRO A 876 -4.73 -41.56 32.20
C PRO A 876 -3.55 -42.47 32.54
N GLU A 877 -3.48 -43.62 31.86
CA GLU A 877 -2.36 -44.57 31.99
C GLU A 877 -1.01 -43.92 31.67
N THR A 878 0.03 -44.42 32.32
CA THR A 878 1.36 -43.81 32.40
C THR A 878 2.03 -43.53 31.03
N PRO A 879 2.80 -42.43 30.86
CA PRO A 879 3.31 -41.99 29.55
C PRO A 879 4.36 -42.88 28.85
N GLN A 880 4.64 -44.10 29.32
CA GLN A 880 5.82 -44.88 28.89
C GLN A 880 5.56 -45.97 27.83
N GLU A 881 4.31 -46.30 27.50
CA GLU A 881 4.02 -47.42 26.56
C GLU A 881 3.44 -46.99 25.20
N ARG A 882 3.09 -45.72 24.99
CA ARG A 882 2.60 -45.22 23.68
C ARG A 882 3.71 -44.91 22.66
N GLN A 883 4.98 -45.04 23.04
CA GLN A 883 6.12 -44.55 22.26
C GLN A 883 6.59 -45.47 21.10
N ARG A 884 5.71 -46.33 20.55
CA ARG A 884 6.07 -47.34 19.53
C ARG A 884 5.07 -47.58 18.39
N ALA A 885 4.01 -46.79 18.25
CA ALA A 885 3.17 -46.78 17.06
C ALA A 885 2.70 -45.35 16.74
N ASP A 886 2.94 -44.93 15.49
CA ASP A 886 2.54 -43.66 14.86
C ASP A 886 3.06 -42.35 15.51
N GLU A 887 4.24 -41.90 15.06
CA GLU A 887 4.74 -40.54 15.25
C GLU A 887 4.12 -39.55 14.23
N PRO A 888 3.65 -38.35 14.64
CA PRO A 888 3.07 -37.34 13.73
C PRO A 888 4.12 -36.39 13.08
N GLU A 889 3.89 -35.96 11.83
CA GLU A 889 4.77 -35.11 10.98
C GLU A 889 5.02 -33.64 11.47
N ASP A 890 4.93 -33.35 12.77
CA ASP A 890 5.21 -32.00 13.31
C ASP A 890 6.66 -31.80 13.77
N ASP A 891 7.34 -32.85 14.26
CA ASP A 891 8.77 -32.81 14.67
C ASP A 891 9.74 -32.62 13.47
N ASP A 892 9.24 -32.87 12.27
CA ASP A 892 10.02 -32.81 11.03
C ASP A 892 10.46 -31.35 10.69
N SER A 893 9.69 -30.33 11.10
CA SER A 893 9.93 -28.93 10.71
C SER A 893 11.17 -28.33 11.36
N GLU A 894 11.43 -28.65 12.63
CA GLU A 894 12.65 -28.23 13.33
C GLU A 894 13.87 -28.99 12.78
N THR A 895 13.70 -30.28 12.49
CA THR A 895 14.71 -31.13 11.86
C THR A 895 15.09 -30.64 10.46
N TRP A 896 14.11 -30.21 9.65
CA TRP A 896 14.34 -29.56 8.36
C TRP A 896 15.07 -28.22 8.51
N THR A 897 14.68 -27.39 9.48
CA THR A 897 15.33 -26.11 9.77
C THR A 897 16.79 -26.29 10.21
N ARG A 898 17.05 -27.25 11.11
CA ARG A 898 18.39 -27.68 11.55
C ARG A 898 19.22 -28.21 10.37
N THR A 899 18.60 -28.93 9.45
CA THR A 899 19.23 -29.41 8.20
C THR A 899 19.58 -28.25 7.26
N ILE A 900 18.70 -27.28 7.08
CA ILE A 900 18.92 -26.10 6.23
C ILE A 900 20.02 -25.21 6.79
N ARG A 901 20.09 -25.05 8.12
CA ARG A 901 21.11 -24.26 8.83
C ARG A 901 22.49 -24.93 8.90
N ALA A 902 22.61 -26.21 8.55
CA ALA A 902 23.89 -26.93 8.61
C ALA A 902 24.96 -26.28 7.69
N PRO A 903 26.23 -26.18 8.10
CA PRO A 903 27.29 -25.61 7.26
C PRO A 903 27.53 -26.40 5.97
N LEU A 904 27.58 -25.70 4.83
CA LEU A 904 27.81 -26.30 3.52
C LEU A 904 29.30 -26.60 3.31
N ARG A 905 29.61 -27.88 3.01
CA ARG A 905 30.98 -28.37 2.76
C ARG A 905 31.64 -27.78 1.51
N LYS A 906 30.84 -27.43 0.50
CA LYS A 906 31.26 -26.74 -0.73
C LYS A 906 30.14 -25.76 -1.16
N PRO A 907 30.43 -24.70 -1.94
CA PRO A 907 29.41 -23.95 -2.63
C PRO A 907 28.54 -24.89 -3.50
N LEU A 908 27.23 -24.63 -3.55
CA LEU A 908 26.25 -25.47 -4.21
C LEU A 908 25.44 -24.65 -5.21
N ARG A 909 25.42 -25.08 -6.48
CA ARG A 909 24.57 -24.51 -7.53
C ARG A 909 23.37 -25.41 -7.78
N ILE A 910 22.17 -24.85 -7.67
CA ILE A 910 20.91 -25.56 -7.88
C ILE A 910 20.24 -24.96 -9.11
N ALA A 911 20.11 -25.76 -10.18
CA ALA A 911 19.34 -25.34 -11.34
C ALA A 911 17.85 -25.65 -11.11
N LEU A 912 16.99 -24.67 -11.34
CA LEU A 912 15.55 -24.86 -11.39
C LEU A 912 15.13 -24.89 -12.86
N VAL A 913 14.46 -25.98 -13.24
CA VAL A 913 14.08 -26.27 -14.62
C VAL A 913 12.57 -26.35 -14.71
N GLY A 914 11.97 -25.40 -15.42
CA GLY A 914 10.57 -25.48 -15.82
C GLY A 914 10.37 -26.54 -16.91
N VAL A 915 9.18 -27.17 -16.95
CA VAL A 915 8.86 -28.12 -18.03
C VAL A 915 7.96 -27.53 -19.13
N LYS A 916 7.10 -26.55 -18.80
CA LYS A 916 6.33 -25.70 -19.73
C LYS A 916 5.92 -24.37 -19.09
N ASP A 917 5.51 -23.41 -19.92
CA ASP A 917 4.94 -22.11 -19.55
C ASP A 917 3.92 -22.22 -18.38
N GLY A 918 4.12 -21.40 -17.34
CA GLY A 918 3.18 -21.33 -16.22
C GLY A 918 3.29 -22.47 -15.18
N ALA A 919 4.30 -23.34 -15.26
CA ALA A 919 4.64 -24.29 -14.18
C ALA A 919 5.09 -23.58 -12.88
N GLY A 920 5.51 -22.31 -12.97
CA GLY A 920 5.92 -21.50 -11.83
C GLY A 920 7.39 -21.68 -11.42
N CYS A 921 8.28 -22.04 -12.36
CA CYS A 921 9.72 -22.18 -12.10
C CYS A 921 10.31 -20.94 -11.40
N THR A 922 10.17 -19.76 -12.01
CA THR A 922 10.62 -18.47 -11.45
C THR A 922 10.03 -18.17 -10.07
N THR A 923 8.76 -18.54 -9.84
CA THR A 923 8.10 -18.43 -8.53
C THR A 923 8.80 -19.33 -7.51
N THR A 924 9.05 -20.59 -7.87
CA THR A 924 9.77 -21.58 -7.04
C THR A 924 11.22 -21.17 -6.79
N THR A 925 11.92 -20.59 -7.77
CA THR A 925 13.29 -20.08 -7.64
C THR A 925 13.38 -18.97 -6.61
N MET A 926 12.52 -17.95 -6.74
CA MET A 926 12.43 -16.86 -5.76
C MET A 926 12.04 -17.36 -4.38
N MET A 927 11.05 -18.26 -4.29
CA MET A 927 10.58 -18.79 -3.03
C MET A 927 11.62 -19.64 -2.29
N LEU A 928 12.24 -20.59 -2.99
CA LEU A 928 13.32 -21.41 -2.46
C LEU A 928 14.50 -20.55 -2.04
N GLY A 929 14.89 -19.58 -2.86
CA GLY A 929 15.98 -18.66 -2.57
C GLY A 929 15.70 -17.80 -1.33
N ALA A 930 14.47 -17.34 -1.18
CA ALA A 930 14.06 -16.54 -0.05
C ALA A 930 14.08 -17.35 1.25
N VAL A 931 13.50 -18.55 1.26
CA VAL A 931 13.53 -19.47 2.42
C VAL A 931 14.96 -19.89 2.77
N LEU A 932 15.81 -20.18 1.79
CA LEU A 932 17.22 -20.53 2.03
C LEU A 932 18.00 -19.38 2.67
N ALA A 933 17.80 -18.15 2.19
CA ALA A 933 18.49 -16.98 2.75
C ALA A 933 17.98 -16.64 4.16
N ASP A 934 16.65 -16.65 4.35
CA ASP A 934 15.98 -16.39 5.63
C ASP A 934 16.42 -17.40 6.71
N GLN A 935 16.38 -18.69 6.39
CA GLN A 935 16.69 -19.72 7.39
C GLN A 935 18.18 -19.86 7.68
N ARG A 936 19.06 -19.53 6.73
CA ARG A 936 20.53 -19.57 6.93
C ARG A 936 21.13 -18.26 7.44
N GLN A 937 20.43 -17.13 7.28
CA GLN A 937 20.97 -15.79 7.46
C GLN A 937 22.27 -15.56 6.65
N GLU A 938 22.33 -16.18 5.47
CA GLU A 938 23.45 -16.11 4.51
C GLU A 938 22.96 -15.53 3.18
N ARG A 939 23.86 -14.86 2.43
CA ARG A 939 23.56 -14.37 1.09
C ARG A 939 23.37 -15.54 0.11
N VAL A 940 22.21 -15.60 -0.52
CA VAL A 940 21.88 -16.53 -1.61
C VAL A 940 21.74 -15.74 -2.91
N LEU A 941 22.32 -16.23 -4.01
CA LEU A 941 22.15 -15.62 -5.33
C LEU A 941 21.08 -16.37 -6.13
N ALA A 942 20.20 -15.66 -6.82
CA ALA A 942 19.36 -16.18 -7.90
C ALA A 942 19.73 -15.52 -9.22
N ILE A 943 19.93 -16.32 -10.27
CA ILE A 943 20.32 -15.86 -11.61
C ILE A 943 19.24 -16.26 -12.62
N ASP A 944 18.77 -15.31 -13.42
CA ASP A 944 17.90 -15.56 -14.58
C ASP A 944 18.75 -16.00 -15.77
N ALA A 945 18.61 -17.25 -16.21
CA ALA A 945 19.44 -17.86 -17.26
C ALA A 945 18.70 -18.06 -18.59
N ASP A 946 17.54 -17.43 -18.77
CA ASP A 946 16.79 -17.46 -20.02
C ASP A 946 17.26 -16.36 -20.96
N LYS A 947 17.85 -16.74 -22.10
CA LYS A 947 18.41 -15.78 -23.06
C LYS A 947 17.37 -14.90 -23.77
N HIS A 948 16.16 -15.40 -24.02
CA HIS A 948 15.16 -14.75 -24.87
C HIS A 948 14.07 -14.02 -24.05
N ALA A 949 13.69 -12.82 -24.50
CA ALA A 949 12.56 -12.06 -23.94
C ALA A 949 11.21 -12.68 -24.37
N GLY A 950 10.75 -13.69 -23.63
CA GLY A 950 9.38 -14.23 -23.75
C GLY A 950 8.34 -13.33 -23.06
N ARG A 951 7.04 -13.63 -23.25
CA ARG A 951 5.92 -12.92 -22.60
C ARG A 951 5.72 -13.32 -21.12
N HIS A 952 6.80 -13.61 -20.40
CA HIS A 952 6.76 -14.31 -19.11
C HIS A 952 7.36 -13.47 -17.99
N VAL A 953 6.88 -13.72 -16.76
CA VAL A 953 7.34 -13.04 -15.55
C VAL A 953 8.74 -13.57 -15.19
N ARG A 954 9.78 -12.78 -15.50
CA ARG A 954 11.19 -13.03 -15.17
C ARG A 954 11.47 -12.89 -13.67
N ILE A 955 12.65 -13.33 -13.20
CA ILE A 955 13.03 -13.16 -11.77
C ILE A 955 13.01 -11.67 -11.38
N GLY A 956 13.47 -10.79 -12.28
CA GLY A 956 13.48 -9.35 -12.08
C GLY A 956 12.09 -8.72 -11.84
N GLY A 957 11.02 -9.36 -12.32
CA GLY A 957 9.63 -8.94 -12.09
C GLY A 957 9.02 -9.46 -10.78
N ARG A 958 9.76 -10.23 -9.97
CA ARG A 958 9.32 -10.79 -8.68
C ARG A 958 10.09 -10.25 -7.48
N VAL A 959 10.96 -9.27 -7.69
CA VAL A 959 11.74 -8.57 -6.66
C VAL A 959 11.65 -7.06 -6.88
N PHE A 960 11.73 -6.25 -5.83
CA PHE A 960 11.93 -4.80 -6.01
C PHE A 960 13.31 -4.55 -6.62
N ARG A 961 13.37 -4.00 -7.84
CA ARG A 961 14.61 -3.75 -8.58
C ARG A 961 15.40 -2.61 -7.92
N GLY A 962 16.55 -2.93 -7.36
CA GLY A 962 17.51 -1.93 -6.83
C GLY A 962 18.45 -1.37 -7.90
N THR A 963 18.47 -1.99 -9.08
CA THR A 963 19.28 -1.62 -10.24
C THR A 963 18.57 -2.10 -11.51
N PHE A 964 18.80 -1.41 -12.63
CA PHE A 964 18.35 -1.86 -13.96
C PHE A 964 19.38 -2.75 -14.66
N ALA A 965 20.63 -2.73 -14.22
CA ALA A 965 21.68 -3.58 -14.76
C ALA A 965 21.32 -5.07 -14.58
N GLY A 966 21.84 -5.91 -15.47
CA GLY A 966 21.60 -7.34 -15.49
C GLY A 966 22.84 -8.17 -15.83
N LEU A 967 22.62 -9.43 -16.17
CA LEU A 967 23.68 -10.41 -16.42
C LEU A 967 24.65 -9.96 -17.51
N THR A 968 24.15 -9.42 -18.63
CA THR A 968 24.98 -8.90 -19.73
C THR A 968 25.84 -7.71 -19.30
N ASP A 969 25.31 -6.77 -18.52
CA ASP A 969 26.08 -5.61 -18.01
C ASP A 969 27.17 -6.09 -17.03
N LEU A 970 26.83 -7.02 -16.14
CA LEU A 970 27.80 -7.60 -15.21
C LEU A 970 28.92 -8.32 -15.96
N ALA A 971 28.59 -9.11 -17.00
CA ALA A 971 29.58 -9.80 -17.83
C ALA A 971 30.58 -8.84 -18.48
N ALA A 972 30.09 -7.73 -19.06
CA ALA A 972 30.94 -6.71 -19.65
C ALA A 972 31.87 -6.02 -18.63
N SER A 973 31.39 -5.79 -17.40
CA SER A 973 32.14 -5.16 -16.31
C SER A 973 32.91 -6.13 -15.40
N LEU A 974 32.94 -7.44 -15.67
CA LEU A 974 33.64 -8.42 -14.82
C LEU A 974 35.11 -8.08 -14.50
N PRO A 975 35.93 -7.52 -15.42
CA PRO A 975 37.31 -7.13 -15.10
C PRO A 975 37.45 -6.01 -14.05
N GLU A 976 36.37 -5.24 -13.82
CA GLU A 976 36.31 -4.12 -12.88
C GLU A 976 35.83 -4.56 -11.49
N VAL A 977 35.10 -5.68 -11.40
CA VAL A 977 34.56 -6.22 -10.14
C VAL A 977 35.66 -6.84 -9.29
N ARG A 978 36.14 -6.10 -8.28
CA ARG A 978 37.22 -6.56 -7.38
C ARG A 978 36.75 -6.93 -5.98
N ARG A 979 35.61 -6.39 -5.53
CA ARG A 979 34.98 -6.65 -4.22
C ARG A 979 33.46 -6.82 -4.38
N PHE A 980 32.80 -7.21 -3.28
CA PHE A 980 31.36 -7.45 -3.30
C PHE A 980 30.55 -6.19 -3.60
N GLU A 981 31.02 -5.03 -3.15
CA GLU A 981 30.35 -3.75 -3.35
C GLU A 981 30.20 -3.43 -4.84
N ASP A 982 31.23 -3.69 -5.64
CA ASP A 982 31.22 -3.48 -7.09
C ASP A 982 30.21 -4.44 -7.76
N LEU A 983 30.20 -5.71 -7.32
CA LEU A 983 29.23 -6.72 -7.76
C LEU A 983 27.78 -6.34 -7.38
N SER A 984 27.58 -5.69 -6.23
CA SER A 984 26.25 -5.36 -5.72
C SER A 984 25.51 -4.33 -6.58
N LEU A 985 26.21 -3.53 -7.39
CA LEU A 985 25.63 -2.57 -8.34
C LEU A 985 24.80 -3.25 -9.45
N PHE A 986 25.05 -4.53 -9.70
CA PHE A 986 24.38 -5.37 -10.71
C PHE A 986 23.28 -6.26 -10.12
N LEU A 987 23.03 -6.16 -8.80
CA LEU A 987 22.20 -7.08 -8.05
C LEU A 987 21.04 -6.37 -7.34
N SER A 988 19.86 -6.99 -7.36
CA SER A 988 18.68 -6.51 -6.62
C SER A 988 18.48 -7.32 -5.33
N PRO A 989 18.64 -6.73 -4.13
CA PRO A 989 18.44 -7.43 -2.87
C PRO A 989 16.95 -7.60 -2.53
N HIS A 990 16.60 -8.75 -1.98
CA HIS A 990 15.30 -9.06 -1.38
C HIS A 990 15.40 -9.05 0.16
N ARG A 991 14.30 -8.75 0.85
CA ARG A 991 14.27 -8.56 2.32
C ARG A 991 14.79 -9.77 3.12
N SER A 992 14.65 -10.97 2.57
CA SER A 992 15.12 -12.22 3.21
C SER A 992 16.64 -12.46 3.12
N GLY A 993 17.41 -11.58 2.48
CA GLY A 993 18.83 -11.81 2.17
C GLY A 993 19.10 -12.59 0.87
N LEU A 994 18.04 -12.96 0.14
CA LEU A 994 18.16 -13.39 -1.26
C LEU A 994 18.58 -12.19 -2.12
N THR A 995 19.41 -12.44 -3.12
CA THR A 995 19.93 -11.42 -4.04
C THR A 995 19.75 -11.89 -5.47
N VAL A 996 19.23 -11.03 -6.35
CA VAL A 996 18.81 -11.38 -7.72
C VAL A 996 19.69 -10.72 -8.77
N LEU A 997 20.20 -11.52 -9.71
CA LEU A 997 20.77 -11.08 -10.99
C LEU A 997 19.75 -11.33 -12.10
N ALA A 998 19.14 -10.25 -12.60
CA ALA A 998 18.11 -10.32 -13.64
C ALA A 998 18.72 -10.32 -15.06
N ASN A 999 17.92 -10.74 -16.06
CA ASN A 999 18.29 -10.76 -17.48
C ASN A 999 17.23 -10.04 -18.36
N ASP A 1000 16.62 -8.97 -17.85
CA ASP A 1000 15.50 -8.29 -18.52
C ASP A 1000 15.97 -7.37 -19.66
N SER A 1001 15.60 -7.69 -20.90
CA SER A 1001 16.04 -6.94 -22.11
C SER A 1001 15.30 -5.62 -22.36
N VAL A 1002 14.45 -5.16 -21.44
CA VAL A 1002 13.29 -4.29 -21.76
C VAL A 1002 13.61 -2.78 -21.72
N SER A 1003 14.73 -2.35 -21.13
CA SER A 1003 14.93 -0.93 -20.77
C SER A 1003 16.12 -0.20 -21.42
N ARG A 1004 16.86 -0.83 -22.34
CA ARG A 1004 17.88 -0.15 -23.17
C ARG A 1004 17.93 -0.69 -24.59
N PRO A 1005 17.91 0.17 -25.64
CA PRO A 1005 18.35 -0.20 -26.98
C PRO A 1005 19.89 -0.21 -27.04
N SER A 1006 20.52 -1.05 -26.23
CA SER A 1006 21.99 -1.25 -26.28
C SER A 1006 22.34 -2.06 -27.53
N ALA A 1007 23.33 -1.60 -28.31
CA ALA A 1007 23.78 -2.29 -29.52
C ALA A 1007 24.61 -3.58 -29.28
N GLY A 1008 24.69 -4.05 -28.02
CA GLY A 1008 25.35 -5.29 -27.63
C GLY A 1008 24.34 -6.46 -27.58
N GLY A 1009 24.76 -7.63 -28.06
CA GLY A 1009 23.91 -8.83 -28.10
C GLY A 1009 23.59 -9.41 -26.72
N GLN A 1010 22.73 -10.44 -26.69
CA GLN A 1010 22.51 -11.28 -25.51
C GLN A 1010 23.84 -11.93 -25.06
N TYR A 1011 23.97 -12.19 -23.76
CA TYR A 1011 25.15 -12.84 -23.20
C TYR A 1011 25.43 -14.21 -23.84
N THR A 1012 26.72 -14.47 -24.07
CA THR A 1012 27.24 -15.71 -24.62
C THR A 1012 27.37 -16.80 -23.56
N ASP A 1013 27.61 -18.04 -23.99
CA ASP A 1013 27.89 -19.15 -23.07
C ASP A 1013 29.20 -18.94 -22.31
N GLN A 1014 30.12 -18.11 -22.83
CA GLN A 1014 31.35 -17.71 -22.15
C GLN A 1014 31.05 -16.73 -21.01
N ASP A 1015 30.27 -15.69 -21.30
CA ASP A 1015 29.89 -14.65 -20.34
C ASP A 1015 29.21 -15.26 -19.10
N PHE A 1016 28.26 -16.17 -19.32
CA PHE A 1016 27.59 -16.90 -18.24
C PHE A 1016 28.56 -17.73 -17.39
N ARG A 1017 29.54 -18.38 -18.03
CA ARG A 1017 30.58 -19.16 -17.35
C ARG A 1017 31.51 -18.29 -16.52
N GLU A 1018 31.79 -17.07 -16.97
CA GLU A 1018 32.63 -16.11 -16.25
C GLU A 1018 31.86 -15.46 -15.09
N VAL A 1019 30.59 -15.09 -15.28
CA VAL A 1019 29.71 -14.62 -14.19
C VAL A 1019 29.55 -15.68 -13.10
N LEU A 1020 29.30 -16.95 -13.45
CA LEU A 1020 29.24 -18.06 -12.49
C LEU A 1020 30.59 -18.31 -11.78
N ARG A 1021 31.73 -18.05 -12.44
CA ARG A 1021 33.06 -18.17 -11.83
C ARG A 1021 33.32 -17.02 -10.84
N ALA A 1022 32.98 -15.79 -11.22
CA ALA A 1022 33.20 -14.59 -10.41
C ALA A 1022 32.28 -14.54 -9.17
N THR A 1023 31.01 -14.94 -9.30
CA THR A 1023 30.06 -14.95 -8.18
C THR A 1023 30.35 -16.03 -7.13
N ARG A 1024 31.09 -17.10 -7.50
CA ARG A 1024 31.39 -18.25 -6.63
C ARG A 1024 32.22 -17.92 -5.37
N SER A 1025 33.01 -16.84 -5.39
CA SER A 1025 33.75 -16.37 -4.20
C SER A 1025 32.85 -15.66 -3.19
N TYR A 1026 31.70 -15.14 -3.63
CA TYR A 1026 30.81 -14.30 -2.83
C TYR A 1026 29.55 -15.02 -2.32
N PHE A 1027 29.11 -16.08 -3.00
CA PHE A 1027 27.88 -16.81 -2.68
C PHE A 1027 28.15 -18.31 -2.47
N ARG A 1028 27.70 -18.85 -1.33
CA ARG A 1028 27.74 -20.30 -1.04
C ARG A 1028 26.59 -21.07 -1.69
N LEU A 1029 25.48 -20.39 -1.98
CA LEU A 1029 24.30 -20.93 -2.64
C LEU A 1029 23.95 -20.06 -3.83
N THR A 1030 23.82 -20.69 -5.00
CA THR A 1030 23.37 -20.04 -6.23
C THR A 1030 22.23 -20.85 -6.83
N LEU A 1031 21.08 -20.21 -7.01
CA LEU A 1031 19.95 -20.73 -7.76
C LEU A 1031 20.02 -20.21 -9.20
N ILE A 1032 19.73 -21.06 -10.17
CA ILE A 1032 19.72 -20.71 -11.59
C ILE A 1032 18.32 -21.02 -12.13
N ASP A 1033 17.53 -19.99 -12.45
CA ASP A 1033 16.20 -20.16 -13.06
C ASP A 1033 16.37 -20.40 -14.56
N SER A 1034 15.75 -21.45 -15.08
CA SER A 1034 15.72 -21.71 -16.52
C SER A 1034 14.38 -22.33 -16.93
N ASP A 1035 13.77 -21.79 -17.98
CA ASP A 1035 12.49 -22.28 -18.48
C ASP A 1035 12.56 -23.68 -19.11
N LYS A 1036 13.79 -24.18 -19.37
CA LYS A 1036 14.09 -25.43 -20.07
C LYS A 1036 15.39 -26.07 -19.55
N PRO A 1037 15.59 -27.40 -19.75
CA PRO A 1037 16.86 -28.07 -19.47
C PRO A 1037 17.93 -27.70 -20.52
N VAL A 1038 18.57 -26.53 -20.35
CA VAL A 1038 19.65 -26.04 -21.22
C VAL A 1038 21.01 -26.61 -20.76
N SER A 1039 21.79 -27.17 -21.69
CA SER A 1039 23.06 -27.85 -21.38
C SER A 1039 24.04 -27.00 -20.56
N LEU A 1040 24.17 -25.72 -20.88
CA LEU A 1040 25.03 -24.75 -20.15
C LEU A 1040 24.66 -24.62 -18.66
N VAL A 1041 23.37 -24.59 -18.33
CA VAL A 1041 22.89 -24.50 -16.96
C VAL A 1041 23.14 -25.82 -16.23
N LEU A 1042 22.87 -26.94 -16.90
CA LEU A 1042 23.04 -28.28 -16.34
C LEU A 1042 24.52 -28.65 -16.10
N GLU A 1043 25.43 -28.25 -16.99
CA GLU A 1043 26.89 -28.46 -16.84
C GLU A 1043 27.43 -27.87 -15.52
N HIS A 1044 26.82 -26.78 -15.04
CA HIS A 1044 27.27 -26.08 -13.83
C HIS A 1044 26.36 -26.29 -12.62
N ALA A 1045 25.28 -27.07 -12.76
CA ALA A 1045 24.43 -27.48 -11.66
C ALA A 1045 25.08 -28.60 -10.83
N ASP A 1046 25.09 -28.42 -9.51
CA ASP A 1046 25.40 -29.48 -8.54
C ASP A 1046 24.15 -30.31 -8.18
N ARG A 1047 22.94 -29.73 -8.30
CA ARG A 1047 21.62 -30.38 -8.14
C ARG A 1047 20.57 -29.73 -9.06
N VAL A 1048 19.47 -30.43 -9.33
CA VAL A 1048 18.35 -29.93 -10.15
C VAL A 1048 17.02 -29.97 -9.38
N VAL A 1049 16.20 -28.94 -9.56
CA VAL A 1049 14.77 -28.93 -9.20
C VAL A 1049 13.96 -28.95 -10.50
N ILE A 1050 13.10 -29.95 -10.68
CA ILE A 1050 12.20 -30.02 -11.84
C ILE A 1050 10.85 -29.47 -11.41
N VAL A 1051 10.46 -28.31 -11.94
CA VAL A 1051 9.21 -27.62 -11.57
C VAL A 1051 8.14 -27.91 -12.63
N SER A 1052 7.10 -28.63 -12.21
CA SER A 1052 5.98 -29.03 -13.06
C SER A 1052 4.64 -28.70 -12.41
N ARG A 1053 3.57 -28.74 -13.22
CA ARG A 1053 2.20 -28.53 -12.73
C ARG A 1053 1.70 -29.80 -12.03
N ALA A 1054 0.88 -29.63 -10.98
CA ALA A 1054 0.24 -30.74 -10.28
C ALA A 1054 -0.98 -31.30 -11.06
N ASP A 1055 -0.76 -31.76 -12.29
CA ASP A 1055 -1.76 -32.48 -13.10
C ASP A 1055 -1.13 -33.68 -13.83
N PRO A 1056 -1.92 -34.62 -14.39
CA PRO A 1056 -1.37 -35.82 -15.04
C PRO A 1056 -0.39 -35.51 -16.17
N ALA A 1057 -0.67 -34.46 -16.97
CA ALA A 1057 0.23 -34.01 -18.03
C ALA A 1057 1.55 -33.46 -17.46
N GLY A 1058 1.52 -32.83 -16.28
CA GLY A 1058 2.66 -32.38 -15.51
C GLY A 1058 3.52 -33.52 -14.93
N LEU A 1059 2.91 -34.63 -14.51
CA LEU A 1059 3.64 -35.85 -14.11
C LEU A 1059 4.41 -36.45 -15.30
N THR A 1060 3.73 -36.65 -16.44
CA THR A 1060 4.38 -37.14 -17.68
C THR A 1060 5.51 -36.20 -18.13
N GLN A 1061 5.31 -34.88 -18.01
CA GLN A 1061 6.31 -33.86 -18.30
C GLN A 1061 7.54 -33.95 -17.38
N ALA A 1062 7.36 -34.14 -16.08
CA ALA A 1062 8.47 -34.34 -15.15
C ALA A 1062 9.26 -35.62 -15.49
N GLN A 1063 8.59 -36.72 -15.83
CA GLN A 1063 9.21 -37.96 -16.29
C GLN A 1063 10.04 -37.75 -17.57
N GLN A 1064 9.47 -37.14 -18.61
CA GLN A 1064 10.18 -36.81 -19.85
C GLN A 1064 11.40 -35.90 -19.63
N THR A 1065 11.34 -35.02 -18.64
CA THR A 1065 12.48 -34.15 -18.28
C THR A 1065 13.61 -34.95 -17.64
N MET A 1066 13.31 -35.90 -16.75
CA MET A 1066 14.31 -36.83 -16.21
C MET A 1066 14.90 -37.73 -17.30
N ASP A 1067 14.07 -38.27 -18.20
CA ASP A 1067 14.54 -39.10 -19.33
C ASP A 1067 15.50 -38.29 -20.23
N ARG A 1068 15.19 -37.00 -20.45
CA ARG A 1068 16.07 -36.07 -21.18
C ARG A 1068 17.38 -35.76 -20.46
N LEU A 1069 17.40 -35.69 -19.12
CA LEU A 1069 18.65 -35.57 -18.35
C LEU A 1069 19.53 -36.83 -18.50
N VAL A 1070 18.93 -38.03 -18.55
CA VAL A 1070 19.65 -39.27 -18.89
C VAL A 1070 20.19 -39.21 -20.32
N THR A 1071 19.38 -38.76 -21.30
CA THR A 1071 19.83 -38.59 -22.70
C THR A 1071 20.97 -37.58 -22.84
N LEU A 1072 21.02 -36.55 -21.99
CA LEU A 1072 22.12 -35.57 -21.91
C LEU A 1072 23.34 -36.10 -21.13
N ASN A 1073 23.41 -37.40 -20.86
CA ASN A 1073 24.47 -38.08 -20.10
C ASN A 1073 24.69 -37.51 -18.68
N ARG A 1074 23.60 -37.08 -18.02
CA ARG A 1074 23.60 -36.60 -16.63
C ARG A 1074 22.66 -37.41 -15.70
N PRO A 1075 22.85 -38.74 -15.57
CA PRO A 1075 22.09 -39.55 -14.63
C PRO A 1075 22.35 -39.15 -13.17
N ASP A 1076 23.54 -38.58 -12.87
CA ASP A 1076 23.92 -38.02 -11.58
C ASP A 1076 22.95 -36.91 -11.11
N LEU A 1077 22.47 -36.07 -12.04
CA LEU A 1077 21.50 -35.03 -11.72
C LEU A 1077 20.08 -35.57 -11.53
N VAL A 1078 19.74 -36.71 -12.13
CA VAL A 1078 18.42 -37.35 -11.95
C VAL A 1078 18.31 -37.98 -10.57
N GLU A 1079 19.35 -38.68 -10.13
CA GLU A 1079 19.40 -39.27 -8.78
C GLU A 1079 19.31 -38.22 -7.67
N GLU A 1080 19.87 -37.03 -7.89
CA GLU A 1080 19.84 -35.91 -6.95
C GLU A 1080 18.69 -34.91 -7.21
N ALA A 1081 17.83 -35.16 -8.21
CA ALA A 1081 16.74 -34.25 -8.57
C ALA A 1081 15.63 -34.24 -7.52
N VAL A 1082 15.11 -33.05 -7.20
CA VAL A 1082 13.85 -32.91 -6.44
C VAL A 1082 12.77 -32.40 -7.38
N VAL A 1083 11.64 -33.11 -7.46
CA VAL A 1083 10.52 -32.71 -8.33
C VAL A 1083 9.52 -31.89 -7.52
N VAL A 1084 9.12 -30.74 -8.05
CA VAL A 1084 8.11 -29.84 -7.46
C VAL A 1084 6.83 -29.90 -8.29
N LEU A 1085 5.73 -30.29 -7.65
CA LEU A 1085 4.39 -30.28 -8.23
C LEU A 1085 3.62 -29.06 -7.72
N ASN A 1086 3.44 -28.07 -8.59
CA ASN A 1086 2.88 -26.76 -8.25
C ASN A 1086 1.40 -26.63 -8.66
N HIS A 1087 0.55 -26.18 -7.74
CA HIS A 1087 -0.88 -25.94 -7.95
C HIS A 1087 -1.18 -24.47 -8.32
N SER A 1088 -0.99 -24.10 -9.60
CA SER A 1088 -1.08 -22.70 -10.05
C SER A 1088 -2.42 -22.26 -10.68
N ARG A 1089 -3.47 -23.11 -10.69
CA ARG A 1089 -4.79 -22.81 -11.31
C ARG A 1089 -5.97 -23.16 -10.39
N PRO A 1090 -7.20 -22.66 -10.65
CA PRO A 1090 -8.41 -23.14 -9.98
C PRO A 1090 -8.59 -24.64 -10.21
N ALA A 1091 -9.25 -25.32 -9.26
CA ALA A 1091 -9.40 -26.77 -9.28
C ALA A 1091 -10.09 -27.26 -10.56
N ALA A 1092 -9.32 -27.89 -11.44
CA ALA A 1092 -9.84 -29.01 -12.22
C ALA A 1092 -9.70 -30.25 -11.32
N GLY A 1093 -10.79 -31.00 -11.13
CA GLY A 1093 -10.92 -32.05 -10.12
C GLY A 1093 -10.13 -33.33 -10.39
N TRP A 1094 -8.83 -33.21 -10.65
CA TRP A 1094 -7.93 -34.33 -10.89
C TRP A 1094 -7.33 -34.81 -9.57
N THR A 1095 -7.75 -35.98 -9.08
CA THR A 1095 -6.93 -36.76 -8.15
C THR A 1095 -5.75 -37.33 -8.94
N LEU A 1096 -4.52 -36.98 -8.57
CA LEU A 1096 -3.33 -37.62 -9.15
C LEU A 1096 -3.30 -39.09 -8.77
N ASP A 1097 -3.10 -39.98 -9.75
CA ASP A 1097 -2.97 -41.41 -9.49
C ASP A 1097 -1.77 -41.69 -8.57
N SER A 1098 -2.04 -42.44 -7.50
CA SER A 1098 -1.06 -42.81 -6.49
C SER A 1098 0.05 -43.72 -7.05
N GLY A 1099 -0.24 -44.53 -8.06
CA GLY A 1099 0.77 -45.33 -8.76
C GLY A 1099 1.78 -44.47 -9.50
N SER A 1100 1.30 -43.51 -10.28
CA SER A 1100 2.07 -42.55 -11.05
C SER A 1100 2.94 -41.65 -10.17
N VAL A 1101 2.40 -41.19 -9.04
CA VAL A 1101 3.13 -40.42 -8.02
C VAL A 1101 4.23 -41.27 -7.37
N ARG A 1102 3.95 -42.55 -7.05
CA ARG A 1102 4.94 -43.48 -6.46
C ARG A 1102 6.07 -43.80 -7.44
N ALA A 1103 5.74 -44.05 -8.71
CA ALA A 1103 6.71 -44.31 -9.79
C ALA A 1103 7.58 -43.10 -10.14
N LEU A 1104 7.07 -41.88 -9.93
CA LEU A 1104 7.88 -40.65 -10.01
C LEU A 1104 8.82 -40.53 -8.79
N ARG A 1105 8.29 -40.77 -7.58
CA ARG A 1105 9.06 -40.68 -6.32
C ARG A 1105 10.20 -41.70 -6.22
N SER A 1106 10.10 -42.87 -6.84
CA SER A 1106 11.18 -43.87 -6.86
C SER A 1106 12.34 -43.54 -7.81
N ARG A 1107 12.18 -42.54 -8.69
CA ARG A 1107 13.18 -42.13 -9.70
C ARG A 1107 13.95 -40.86 -9.34
N CYS A 1108 13.59 -40.18 -8.26
CA CYS A 1108 14.17 -38.89 -7.87
C CYS A 1108 14.47 -38.85 -6.35
N ARG A 1109 15.28 -37.89 -5.92
CA ARG A 1109 15.68 -37.68 -4.52
C ARG A 1109 14.49 -37.35 -3.60
N GLY A 1110 13.45 -36.73 -4.16
CA GLY A 1110 12.24 -36.37 -3.42
C GLY A 1110 11.20 -35.70 -4.31
N LEU A 1111 9.95 -35.75 -3.85
CA LEU A 1111 8.80 -35.12 -4.47
C LEU A 1111 8.17 -34.15 -3.47
N VAL A 1112 8.01 -32.89 -3.85
CA VAL A 1112 7.37 -31.86 -3.03
C VAL A 1112 6.15 -31.32 -3.77
N THR A 1113 4.99 -31.45 -3.15
CA THR A 1113 3.76 -30.80 -3.64
C THR A 1113 3.64 -29.42 -2.99
N VAL A 1114 3.62 -28.37 -3.81
CA VAL A 1114 3.34 -27.01 -3.35
C VAL A 1114 1.83 -26.77 -3.51
N PRO A 1115 1.11 -26.42 -2.43
CA PRO A 1115 -0.32 -26.10 -2.51
C PRO A 1115 -0.53 -24.77 -3.24
N ARG A 1116 -1.76 -24.51 -3.66
CA ARG A 1116 -2.11 -23.19 -4.20
C ARG A 1116 -1.99 -22.15 -3.09
N ASP A 1117 -1.30 -21.06 -3.39
CA ASP A 1117 -1.18 -19.89 -2.53
C ASP A 1117 -1.63 -18.64 -3.30
N GLY A 1118 -2.39 -17.75 -2.64
CA GLY A 1118 -2.94 -16.54 -3.27
C GLY A 1118 -1.84 -15.57 -3.71
N HIS A 1119 -0.81 -15.41 -2.87
CA HIS A 1119 0.35 -14.55 -3.14
C HIS A 1119 1.15 -15.05 -4.34
N LEU A 1120 1.41 -16.37 -4.40
CA LEU A 1120 2.19 -16.98 -5.47
C LEU A 1120 1.47 -17.02 -6.82
N ALA A 1121 0.14 -16.97 -6.81
CA ALA A 1121 -0.68 -16.88 -8.02
C ALA A 1121 -0.60 -15.50 -8.71
N MET A 1122 -0.26 -14.45 -7.95
CA MET A 1122 -0.08 -13.11 -8.50
C MET A 1122 1.28 -12.97 -9.21
N ALA A 1123 1.28 -12.24 -10.32
CA ALA A 1123 2.48 -11.86 -11.08
C ALA A 1123 3.16 -10.63 -10.43
N SER A 1124 3.42 -10.71 -9.13
CA SER A 1124 3.90 -9.63 -8.26
C SER A 1124 5.18 -10.03 -7.51
N THR A 1125 5.73 -9.06 -6.78
CA THR A 1125 6.86 -9.27 -5.86
C THR A 1125 6.55 -10.36 -4.84
N ILE A 1126 7.49 -11.27 -4.65
CA ILE A 1126 7.40 -12.31 -3.61
C ILE A 1126 7.88 -11.74 -2.27
N GLU A 1127 7.22 -12.16 -1.19
CA GLU A 1127 7.46 -11.75 0.19
C GLU A 1127 7.11 -12.95 1.08
N LEU A 1128 8.03 -13.38 1.96
CA LEU A 1128 7.84 -14.60 2.76
C LEU A 1128 6.70 -14.48 3.78
N SER A 1129 6.47 -13.27 4.30
CA SER A 1129 5.49 -13.00 5.35
C SER A 1129 4.03 -13.08 4.87
N TRP A 1130 3.79 -13.21 3.56
CA TRP A 1130 2.45 -13.23 2.96
C TRP A 1130 2.03 -14.64 2.49
N LEU A 1131 2.83 -15.67 2.79
CA LEU A 1131 2.54 -17.06 2.44
C LEU A 1131 1.64 -17.75 3.45
N THR A 1132 0.87 -18.70 2.95
CA THR A 1132 0.23 -19.72 3.79
C THR A 1132 1.29 -20.62 4.45
N PRO A 1133 1.10 -21.04 5.72
CA PRO A 1133 2.04 -21.95 6.39
C PRO A 1133 2.24 -23.29 5.67
N VAL A 1134 1.23 -23.78 4.94
CA VAL A 1134 1.35 -25.02 4.16
C VAL A 1134 2.27 -24.83 2.95
N ALA A 1135 2.17 -23.69 2.25
CA ALA A 1135 3.12 -23.34 1.19
C ALA A 1135 4.52 -23.13 1.76
N TYR A 1136 4.65 -22.42 2.89
CA TYR A 1136 5.94 -22.23 3.57
C TYR A 1136 6.57 -23.56 4.02
N LYS A 1137 5.82 -24.46 4.69
CA LYS A 1137 6.28 -25.81 5.10
C LYS A 1137 6.67 -26.66 3.88
N ALA A 1138 5.99 -26.52 2.74
CA ALA A 1138 6.41 -27.16 1.48
C ALA A 1138 7.75 -26.62 0.94
N TYR A 1139 7.98 -25.30 0.94
CA TYR A 1139 9.26 -24.71 0.54
C TYR A 1139 10.39 -25.00 1.55
N LEU A 1140 10.09 -25.10 2.84
CA LEU A 1140 11.01 -25.54 3.89
C LEU A 1140 11.42 -27.00 3.66
N ARG A 1141 10.46 -27.89 3.37
CA ARG A 1141 10.73 -29.29 2.98
C ARG A 1141 11.61 -29.38 1.73
N LEU A 1142 11.32 -28.58 0.71
CA LEU A 1142 12.12 -28.49 -0.51
C LEU A 1142 13.57 -28.08 -0.21
N ALA A 1143 13.77 -27.03 0.59
CA ALA A 1143 15.09 -26.57 1.00
C ALA A 1143 15.85 -27.65 1.81
N ALA A 1144 15.18 -28.33 2.74
CA ALA A 1144 15.79 -29.41 3.54
C ALA A 1144 16.16 -30.62 2.68
N LEU A 1145 15.28 -31.06 1.77
CA LEU A 1145 15.60 -32.10 0.78
C LEU A 1145 16.79 -31.70 -0.09
N LEU A 1146 16.91 -30.43 -0.47
CA LEU A 1146 18.00 -29.91 -1.32
C LEU A 1146 19.32 -29.66 -0.59
N LEU A 1147 19.37 -29.62 0.74
CA LEU A 1147 20.62 -29.45 1.50
C LEU A 1147 21.02 -30.67 2.35
N GLY A 1148 20.08 -31.51 2.75
CA GLY A 1148 20.31 -32.66 3.64
C GLY A 1148 21.17 -33.78 3.03
N ARG A 1149 21.41 -34.82 3.84
CA ARG A 1149 21.93 -36.11 3.33
C ARG A 1149 20.85 -36.79 2.48
N ARG A 1150 21.25 -37.64 1.54
CA ARG A 1150 20.30 -38.45 0.76
C ARG A 1150 19.55 -39.36 1.75
N PRO A 1151 18.20 -39.34 1.79
CA PRO A 1151 17.47 -40.18 2.73
C PRO A 1151 17.70 -41.65 2.39
N MET A 1152 18.11 -42.43 3.38
CA MET A 1152 18.38 -43.85 3.22
C MET A 1152 17.05 -44.61 3.38
N PHE A 1153 16.27 -44.67 2.30
CA PHE A 1153 15.09 -45.53 2.24
C PHE A 1153 15.48 -46.94 1.74
N PRO A 1154 14.87 -48.00 2.30
CA PRO A 1154 14.98 -49.36 1.77
C PRO A 1154 14.19 -49.55 0.47
#